data_AF-A0A101NZI7-F1
#
_entry.id   AF-A0A101NZI7-F1
#
_cell.length_a   1.000
_cell.length_b   1.000
_cell.length_c   1.000
_cell.angle_alpha   90.00
_cell.angle_beta   90.00
_cell.angle_gamma   90.00
#
_symmetry.space_group_name_H-M   'P 1'
#
loop_
_entity.id
_entity.type
_entity.pdbx_description
1 polymer ?
#
loop_
_entity_poly.entity_id
_entity_poly.type
_entity_poly.pdbx_seq_one_letter_code
_entity_poly.pdbx_strand_id
1 'polypeptide(L)'
;MHEDGYNLITMRLTYPFLRDRSRVLHGLGERLRAGGALVVITPVVEHTPAERRDIALDEEEIRLLTEGWESIERLEADQFAVLVLRGPCHADTQAVEKRPPTGHALTGALAVVTDEAGRVLLGHSRRGMWELPGGKTSGAESFEAAAVRELAEETGLTASATDAHVVTMLADDSHGVPRLTAVIRVTAWSGTLTNPEHKLFDRWEWHDLHALSSVGPVFTPAAQALDAIWPGVIPGLAPVHAYPLAIDQLPVPGEPAEAARLRHQMTKTVINGGWAPSDRVQQALRTVPRHRFVPEQDLKTAYDSSDRAVITRRDDTGKSTSSAAWLQADMIENLCLTPGASVFEAGSGGYNAELIAHVTGPAGRVVTVDIDPYVVHRTRRFTAEAGSGRVTALQGDASLGAPPQHVPKGGFDASVITYNTWDIAPAWREQAAQGGRLVLPLEIGGYTRAIAFERIGDVLHAQKFTHCGFIRDRGEHTRTTPVLDLLGDELQLRFEDSVPAPTEGLEEALRGPRHEVATGVIMKADFYFGSLQLYAATTLPGFCRLAARKEKGTGVTQIAKNNNAPAILGDASLAYLIHVQTQHGDTPDKRTWEWVVHAFGQQGPQLAEQLAATVRTWNRNVRSDDGNGTDPALTIHPAGTPDRLLPAGDVLDKPRCRLVFQWPGRNGHLPASVESAEAATSAVEDS
;
A
#
# COMPACT_ATOMS: atom_id res chain seq x y z
N MET A 1 59.52 16.51 -15.73
CA MET A 1 59.84 16.06 -17.10
C MET A 1 59.76 17.26 -18.02
N HIS A 2 60.52 17.29 -19.11
CA HIS A 2 60.65 18.46 -19.99
C HIS A 2 59.32 18.75 -20.72
N GLU A 3 58.78 19.97 -20.61
CA GLU A 3 57.45 20.32 -21.18
C GLU A 3 57.42 20.20 -22.70
N ASP A 4 58.56 20.46 -23.35
CA ASP A 4 58.69 20.47 -24.80
C ASP A 4 58.88 19.08 -25.45
N GLY A 5 58.83 17.96 -24.70
CA GLY A 5 59.09 16.61 -25.23
C GLY A 5 60.57 16.29 -25.56
N TYR A 6 60.83 15.12 -26.15
CA TYR A 6 62.17 14.56 -26.39
C TYR A 6 62.47 14.33 -27.87
N ASN A 7 63.69 14.64 -28.32
CA ASN A 7 64.15 14.27 -29.67
C ASN A 7 64.59 12.81 -29.78
N LEU A 8 65.00 12.19 -28.67
CA LEU A 8 65.41 10.80 -28.60
C LEU A 8 65.07 10.24 -27.22
N ILE A 9 64.40 9.09 -27.21
CA ILE A 9 64.19 8.26 -26.02
C ILE A 9 64.84 6.92 -26.31
N THR A 10 65.61 6.37 -25.38
CA THR A 10 66.24 5.05 -25.56
C THR A 10 65.84 4.11 -24.44
N MET A 11 65.35 2.94 -24.82
CA MET A 11 65.03 1.83 -23.94
C MET A 11 65.98 0.69 -24.22
N ARG A 12 66.93 0.46 -23.30
CA ARG A 12 67.93 -0.60 -23.46
C ARG A 12 67.68 -1.72 -22.47
N LEU A 13 67.38 -2.91 -22.97
CA LEU A 13 67.13 -4.14 -22.20
C LEU A 13 66.00 -4.01 -21.17
N THR A 14 65.05 -3.09 -21.40
CA THR A 14 63.96 -2.83 -20.44
C THR A 14 62.61 -3.32 -20.92
N TYR A 15 62.41 -3.46 -22.23
CA TYR A 15 61.10 -3.77 -22.81
C TYR A 15 60.47 -5.08 -22.31
N PRO A 16 61.20 -6.23 -22.22
CA PRO A 16 60.64 -7.48 -21.74
C PRO A 16 60.06 -7.39 -20.32
N PHE A 17 60.63 -6.52 -19.48
CA PHE A 17 60.27 -6.34 -18.07
C PHE A 17 59.10 -5.39 -17.84
N LEU A 18 58.58 -4.74 -18.88
CA LEU A 18 57.42 -3.88 -18.75
C LEU A 18 56.16 -4.74 -18.53
N ARG A 19 55.41 -4.41 -17.47
CA ARG A 19 54.11 -5.05 -17.19
C ARG A 19 53.02 -4.65 -18.18
N ASP A 20 53.06 -3.40 -18.64
CA ASP A 20 52.05 -2.81 -19.52
C ASP A 20 52.78 -2.16 -20.71
N ARG A 21 53.22 -3.03 -21.63
CA ARG A 21 54.08 -2.68 -22.76
C ARG A 21 53.39 -1.65 -23.67
N SER A 22 52.12 -1.86 -23.99
CA SER A 22 51.35 -0.98 -24.88
C SER A 22 51.20 0.42 -24.31
N ARG A 23 50.77 0.57 -23.05
CA ARG A 23 50.63 1.90 -22.42
C ARG A 23 51.97 2.64 -22.31
N VAL A 24 53.03 1.91 -21.96
CA VAL A 24 54.36 2.51 -21.81
C VAL A 24 54.91 2.97 -23.17
N LEU A 25 54.80 2.14 -24.21
CA LEU A 25 55.24 2.53 -25.56
C LEU A 25 54.44 3.73 -26.08
N HIS A 26 53.11 3.71 -25.96
CA HIS A 26 52.24 4.83 -26.34
C HIS A 26 52.65 6.11 -25.60
N GLY A 27 52.75 6.05 -24.27
CA GLY A 27 53.12 7.21 -23.46
C GLY A 27 54.54 7.72 -23.73
N LEU A 28 55.48 6.86 -24.16
CA LEU A 28 56.80 7.31 -24.59
C LEU A 28 56.74 7.93 -26.00
N GLY A 29 55.93 7.37 -26.90
CA GLY A 29 55.65 7.93 -28.23
C GLY A 29 55.05 9.34 -28.17
N GLU A 30 54.04 9.57 -27.31
CA GLU A 30 53.44 10.90 -27.08
C GLU A 30 54.44 11.95 -26.59
N ARG A 31 55.55 11.52 -25.98
CA ARG A 31 56.59 12.40 -25.47
C ARG A 31 57.66 12.71 -26.51
N LEU A 32 57.62 12.12 -27.71
CA LEU A 32 58.54 12.46 -28.79
C LEU A 32 58.12 13.77 -29.46
N ARG A 33 59.11 14.63 -29.73
CA ARG A 33 58.92 15.80 -30.62
C ARG A 33 58.72 15.33 -32.05
N ALA A 34 58.19 16.21 -32.90
CA ALA A 34 58.15 15.98 -34.35
C ALA A 34 59.57 15.59 -34.87
N GLY A 35 59.65 14.45 -35.55
CA GLY A 35 60.91 13.88 -36.04
C GLY A 35 61.78 13.16 -34.99
N GLY A 36 61.35 13.11 -33.72
CA GLY A 36 62.02 12.36 -32.66
C GLY A 36 61.91 10.83 -32.83
N ALA A 37 62.69 10.07 -32.08
CA ALA A 37 62.68 8.60 -32.12
C ALA A 37 62.66 7.96 -30.73
N LEU A 38 61.94 6.85 -30.62
CA LEU A 38 62.10 5.87 -29.55
C LEU A 38 62.98 4.74 -30.07
N VAL A 39 64.14 4.54 -29.44
CA VAL A 39 65.07 3.46 -29.79
C VAL A 39 64.98 2.36 -28.74
N VAL A 40 64.49 1.19 -29.13
CA VAL A 40 64.42 0.00 -28.28
C VAL A 40 65.55 -0.94 -28.65
N ILE A 41 66.42 -1.23 -27.69
CA ILE A 41 67.55 -2.17 -27.84
C ILE A 41 67.24 -3.38 -26.96
N THR A 42 67.05 -4.53 -27.58
CA THR A 42 66.59 -5.74 -26.90
C THR A 42 67.29 -6.98 -27.47
N PRO A 43 67.61 -8.00 -26.65
CA PRO A 43 68.19 -9.21 -27.20
C PRO A 43 67.12 -9.99 -27.96
N VAL A 44 67.54 -10.77 -28.95
CA VAL A 44 66.64 -11.62 -29.74
C VAL A 44 66.77 -13.08 -29.35
N VAL A 45 65.65 -13.80 -29.34
CA VAL A 45 65.60 -15.21 -28.91
C VAL A 45 66.56 -16.09 -29.72
N GLU A 46 66.75 -15.79 -31.01
CA GLU A 46 67.64 -16.53 -31.91
C GLU A 46 69.10 -16.58 -31.41
N HIS A 47 69.58 -15.50 -30.80
CA HIS A 47 70.97 -15.35 -30.36
C HIS A 47 71.15 -15.43 -28.83
N THR A 48 70.07 -15.72 -28.10
CA THR A 48 70.07 -15.75 -26.62
C THR A 48 69.98 -17.18 -26.09
N PRO A 49 70.90 -17.62 -25.19
CA PRO A 49 70.85 -18.94 -24.56
C PRO A 49 69.52 -19.21 -23.86
N ALA A 50 69.08 -20.47 -23.85
CA ALA A 50 67.75 -20.85 -23.35
C ALA A 50 67.46 -20.37 -21.91
N GLU A 51 68.48 -20.37 -21.05
CA GLU A 51 68.42 -19.91 -19.65
C GLU A 51 68.24 -18.40 -19.46
N ARG A 52 68.29 -17.61 -20.55
CA ARG A 52 68.13 -16.14 -20.54
C ARG A 52 67.10 -15.65 -21.57
N ARG A 53 66.22 -16.52 -22.09
CA ARG A 53 65.23 -16.11 -23.09
C ARG A 53 64.11 -15.23 -22.53
N ASP A 54 63.92 -15.22 -21.22
CA ASP A 54 62.98 -14.34 -20.51
C ASP A 54 63.27 -12.84 -20.70
N ILE A 55 64.49 -12.51 -21.12
CA ILE A 55 64.93 -11.14 -21.39
C ILE A 55 65.04 -10.83 -22.89
N ALA A 56 64.71 -11.77 -23.78
CA ALA A 56 64.85 -11.63 -25.23
C ALA A 56 63.48 -11.65 -25.92
N LEU A 57 63.36 -10.95 -27.05
CA LEU A 57 62.13 -10.94 -27.85
C LEU A 57 62.26 -11.87 -29.05
N ASP A 58 61.17 -12.56 -29.38
CA ASP A 58 61.04 -13.23 -30.68
C ASP A 58 60.48 -12.28 -31.76
N GLU A 59 60.36 -12.79 -32.98
CA GLU A 59 59.87 -12.02 -34.12
C GLU A 59 58.40 -11.58 -33.97
N GLU A 60 57.58 -12.33 -33.22
CA GLU A 60 56.19 -11.95 -32.96
C GLU A 60 56.11 -10.81 -31.94
N GLU A 61 56.90 -10.86 -30.87
CA GLU A 61 57.00 -9.78 -29.89
C GLU A 61 57.61 -8.51 -30.50
N ILE A 62 58.60 -8.65 -31.40
CA ILE A 62 59.13 -7.51 -32.16
C ILE A 62 58.04 -6.93 -33.06
N ARG A 63 57.31 -7.76 -33.81
CA ARG A 63 56.19 -7.30 -34.65
C ARG A 63 55.19 -6.48 -33.83
N LEU A 64 54.74 -6.99 -32.68
CA LEU A 64 53.79 -6.31 -31.78
C LEU A 64 54.36 -5.00 -31.20
N LEU A 65 55.64 -4.98 -30.82
CA LEU A 65 56.34 -3.79 -30.35
C LEU A 65 56.37 -2.68 -31.41
N THR A 66 56.55 -3.07 -32.68
CA THR A 66 56.65 -2.13 -33.81
C THR A 66 55.30 -1.77 -34.42
N GLU A 67 54.21 -2.43 -34.05
CA GLU A 67 52.88 -2.19 -34.61
C GLU A 67 52.37 -0.78 -34.29
N GLY A 68 51.71 -0.15 -35.27
CA GLY A 68 51.08 1.16 -35.10
C GLY A 68 52.02 2.36 -35.14
N TRP A 69 53.34 2.19 -35.27
CA TRP A 69 54.29 3.28 -35.49
C TRP A 69 54.35 3.69 -36.97
N GLU A 70 54.52 4.99 -37.25
CA GLU A 70 54.55 5.53 -38.62
C GLU A 70 55.80 5.09 -39.41
N SER A 71 56.95 5.01 -38.73
CA SER A 71 58.21 4.59 -39.33
C SER A 71 58.99 3.71 -38.37
N ILE A 72 59.45 2.58 -38.89
CA ILE A 72 60.17 1.54 -38.17
C ILE A 72 61.45 1.24 -38.94
N GLU A 73 62.60 1.37 -38.27
CA GLU A 73 63.90 0.94 -38.79
C GLU A 73 64.49 -0.08 -37.82
N ARG A 74 64.91 -1.24 -38.34
CA ARG A 74 65.55 -2.31 -37.57
C ARG A 74 67.00 -2.45 -37.99
N LEU A 75 67.90 -2.37 -37.01
CA LEU A 75 69.33 -2.60 -37.18
C LEU A 75 69.74 -3.81 -36.33
N GLU A 76 70.57 -4.68 -36.91
CA GLU A 76 71.13 -5.84 -36.21
C GLU A 76 72.48 -5.47 -35.57
N ALA A 77 72.66 -5.82 -34.30
CA ALA A 77 73.88 -5.58 -33.55
C ALA A 77 74.25 -6.79 -32.68
N ASP A 78 75.01 -7.72 -33.24
CA ASP A 78 75.42 -9.00 -32.64
C ASP A 78 74.23 -9.81 -32.09
N GLN A 79 74.01 -9.76 -30.76
CA GLN A 79 72.95 -10.50 -30.06
C GLN A 79 71.68 -9.65 -29.83
N PHE A 80 71.65 -8.41 -30.33
CA PHE A 80 70.58 -7.44 -30.09
C PHE A 80 69.94 -6.93 -31.37
N ALA A 81 68.61 -6.76 -31.33
CA ALA A 81 67.88 -5.93 -32.27
C ALA A 81 67.82 -4.49 -31.74
N VAL A 82 68.10 -3.53 -32.62
CA VAL A 82 67.93 -2.11 -32.38
C VAL A 82 66.78 -1.60 -33.24
N LEU A 83 65.67 -1.26 -32.60
CA LEU A 83 64.44 -0.80 -33.26
C LEU A 83 64.31 0.71 -33.08
N VAL A 84 64.35 1.45 -34.16
CA VAL A 84 64.14 2.90 -34.20
C VAL A 84 62.70 3.16 -34.64
N LEU A 85 61.89 3.61 -33.70
CA LEU A 85 60.45 3.83 -33.86
C LEU A 85 60.16 5.33 -33.91
N ARG A 86 59.46 5.79 -34.94
CA ARG A 86 59.16 7.21 -35.17
C ARG A 86 57.68 7.43 -35.50
N GLY A 87 57.21 8.64 -35.20
CA GLY A 87 55.81 9.04 -35.36
C GLY A 87 54.93 8.57 -34.20
N PRO A 88 53.63 8.90 -34.23
CA PRO A 88 52.68 8.48 -33.19
C PRO A 88 52.41 6.97 -33.28
N CYS A 89 52.40 6.29 -32.14
CA CYS A 89 52.00 4.88 -32.01
C CYS A 89 50.51 4.85 -31.62
N HIS A 90 49.62 4.35 -32.50
CA HIS A 90 48.16 4.27 -32.30
C HIS A 90 47.52 5.52 -31.67
N ALA A 91 47.14 6.51 -32.48
CA ALA A 91 46.62 7.78 -31.98
C ALA A 91 45.26 7.68 -31.23
N ASP A 92 44.42 6.70 -31.55
CA ASP A 92 43.08 6.52 -30.98
C ASP A 92 42.65 5.04 -30.92
N THR A 93 41.76 4.71 -29.98
CA THR A 93 41.06 3.41 -29.97
C THR A 93 39.96 3.40 -31.01
N GLN A 94 39.96 2.41 -31.90
CA GLN A 94 38.91 2.22 -32.91
C GLN A 94 38.12 0.92 -32.63
N ALA A 95 36.80 1.01 -32.67
CA ALA A 95 35.95 -0.18 -32.71
C ALA A 95 35.98 -0.77 -34.11
N VAL A 96 36.39 -2.04 -34.24
CA VAL A 96 36.47 -2.76 -35.52
C VAL A 96 35.63 -4.02 -35.45
N GLU A 97 34.75 -4.21 -36.43
CA GLU A 97 33.90 -5.39 -36.53
C GLU A 97 34.64 -6.56 -37.17
N LYS A 98 34.52 -7.76 -36.59
CA LYS A 98 35.23 -8.94 -37.10
C LYS A 98 34.70 -9.36 -38.47
N ARG A 99 33.36 -9.54 -38.60
CA ARG A 99 32.57 -9.92 -39.79
C ARG A 99 31.08 -9.63 -39.53
N PRO A 100 30.22 -9.53 -40.56
CA PRO A 100 28.77 -9.42 -40.36
C PRO A 100 28.20 -10.58 -39.51
N PRO A 101 27.25 -10.31 -38.60
CA PRO A 101 26.58 -11.35 -37.82
C PRO A 101 25.78 -12.32 -38.69
N THR A 102 25.70 -13.58 -38.27
CA THR A 102 24.78 -14.58 -38.84
C THR A 102 23.46 -14.61 -38.06
N GLY A 103 22.32 -14.63 -38.76
CA GLY A 103 21.00 -14.68 -38.13
C GLY A 103 20.70 -16.05 -37.53
N HIS A 104 20.64 -16.15 -36.19
CA HIS A 104 20.39 -17.39 -35.46
C HIS A 104 19.25 -17.31 -34.43
N ALA A 105 18.62 -16.14 -34.28
CA ALA A 105 17.54 -15.93 -33.32
C ALA A 105 16.47 -15.01 -33.89
N LEU A 106 15.23 -15.20 -33.44
CA LEU A 106 14.13 -14.29 -33.72
C LEU A 106 13.99 -13.30 -32.56
N THR A 107 14.11 -12.01 -32.84
CA THR A 107 13.88 -10.93 -31.89
C THR A 107 12.53 -10.29 -32.14
N GLY A 108 11.73 -10.16 -31.09
CA GLY A 108 10.42 -9.52 -31.15
C GLY A 108 10.14 -8.62 -29.94
N ALA A 109 9.14 -7.78 -30.09
CA ALA A 109 8.67 -6.84 -29.08
C ALA A 109 7.17 -7.00 -28.91
N LEU A 110 6.69 -7.18 -27.67
CA LEU A 110 5.27 -7.22 -27.34
C LEU A 110 4.90 -6.01 -26.47
N ALA A 111 3.95 -5.22 -26.95
CA ALA A 111 3.41 -4.07 -26.24
C ALA A 111 2.28 -4.50 -25.31
N VAL A 112 2.44 -4.29 -24.00
CA VAL A 112 1.35 -4.41 -23.03
C VAL A 112 0.78 -3.02 -22.76
N VAL A 113 -0.48 -2.85 -23.13
CA VAL A 113 -1.21 -1.58 -23.08
C VAL A 113 -2.44 -1.74 -22.20
N THR A 114 -2.70 -0.76 -21.34
CA THR A 114 -3.94 -0.68 -20.54
C THR A 114 -4.74 0.56 -20.88
N ASP A 115 -6.07 0.47 -20.82
CA ASP A 115 -6.96 1.62 -20.95
C ASP A 115 -7.13 2.38 -19.63
N GLU A 116 -7.91 3.47 -19.66
CA GLU A 116 -8.24 4.28 -18.48
C GLU A 116 -9.01 3.49 -17.40
N ALA A 117 -9.61 2.36 -17.77
CA ALA A 117 -10.30 1.46 -16.84
C ALA A 117 -9.37 0.34 -16.32
N GLY A 118 -8.09 0.32 -16.69
CA GLY A 118 -7.12 -0.69 -16.27
C GLY A 118 -7.26 -2.05 -16.97
N ARG A 119 -8.05 -2.13 -18.05
CA ARG A 119 -8.20 -3.33 -18.87
C ARG A 119 -7.03 -3.45 -19.83
N VAL A 120 -6.57 -4.66 -20.11
CA VAL A 120 -5.47 -4.93 -21.06
C VAL A 120 -5.98 -5.15 -22.47
N LEU A 121 -5.25 -4.64 -23.46
CA LEU A 121 -5.58 -4.82 -24.88
C LEU A 121 -5.12 -6.20 -25.38
N LEU A 122 -6.04 -6.97 -25.99
CA LEU A 122 -5.71 -8.21 -26.70
C LEU A 122 -6.41 -8.26 -28.06
N GLY A 123 -5.74 -8.85 -29.05
CA GLY A 123 -6.24 -9.07 -30.40
C GLY A 123 -6.56 -10.53 -30.61
N HIS A 124 -7.78 -10.84 -31.06
CA HIS A 124 -8.13 -12.21 -31.46
C HIS A 124 -7.60 -12.46 -32.87
N SER A 125 -6.57 -13.29 -33.00
CA SER A 125 -5.93 -13.57 -34.29
C SER A 125 -6.75 -14.56 -35.13
N ARG A 126 -6.56 -14.54 -36.45
CA ARG A 126 -7.18 -15.51 -37.37
C ARG A 126 -6.84 -16.97 -37.06
N ARG A 127 -5.87 -17.21 -36.19
CA ARG A 127 -5.46 -18.53 -35.71
C ARG A 127 -6.24 -18.99 -34.48
N GLY A 128 -7.20 -18.20 -34.00
CA GLY A 128 -8.10 -18.57 -32.91
C GLY A 128 -7.48 -18.40 -31.51
N MET A 129 -6.56 -17.45 -31.35
CA MET A 129 -5.91 -17.15 -30.07
C MET A 129 -5.82 -15.65 -29.83
N TRP A 130 -5.71 -15.27 -28.56
CA TRP A 130 -5.48 -13.89 -28.15
C TRP A 130 -3.99 -13.55 -28.13
N GLU A 131 -3.64 -12.39 -28.69
CA GLU A 131 -2.26 -11.91 -28.81
C GLU A 131 -2.15 -10.46 -28.31
N LEU A 132 -0.94 -10.07 -27.89
CA LEU A 132 -0.60 -8.67 -27.63
C LEU A 132 -0.19 -8.00 -28.94
N PRO A 133 -0.36 -6.66 -29.07
CA PRO A 133 0.23 -5.95 -30.17
C PRO A 133 1.74 -6.17 -30.21
N GLY A 134 2.29 -6.54 -31.34
CA GLY A 134 3.73 -6.78 -31.42
C GLY A 134 4.20 -7.65 -32.57
N GLY A 135 5.49 -7.50 -32.85
CA GLY A 135 6.11 -8.13 -34.01
C GLY A 135 7.62 -8.15 -33.93
N LYS A 136 8.24 -8.45 -35.07
CA LYS A 136 9.69 -8.62 -35.17
C LYS A 136 10.38 -7.27 -35.28
N THR A 137 11.56 -7.16 -34.70
CA THR A 137 12.40 -5.99 -34.93
C THR A 137 12.92 -5.97 -36.38
N SER A 138 12.94 -4.80 -37.00
CA SER A 138 13.46 -4.55 -38.34
C SER A 138 14.66 -3.60 -38.32
N GLY A 139 15.80 -4.05 -38.87
CA GLY A 139 17.00 -3.24 -38.97
C GLY A 139 17.60 -2.89 -37.60
N ALA A 140 17.93 -1.61 -37.40
CA ALA A 140 18.57 -1.10 -36.19
C ALA A 140 17.58 -0.44 -35.19
N GLU A 141 16.28 -0.78 -35.27
CA GLU A 141 15.28 -0.24 -34.36
C GLU A 141 15.43 -0.80 -32.93
N SER A 142 15.04 -0.02 -31.93
CA SER A 142 14.97 -0.49 -30.55
C SER A 142 13.70 -1.31 -30.31
N PHE A 143 13.66 -2.08 -29.21
CA PHE A 143 12.46 -2.86 -28.86
C PHE A 143 11.26 -1.97 -28.54
N GLU A 144 11.49 -0.80 -27.95
CA GLU A 144 10.47 0.22 -27.70
C GLU A 144 9.91 0.76 -29.02
N ALA A 145 10.78 1.08 -29.97
CA ALA A 145 10.37 1.57 -31.29
C ALA A 145 9.56 0.50 -32.05
N ALA A 146 9.99 -0.77 -32.01
CA ALA A 146 9.25 -1.88 -32.59
C ALA A 146 7.86 -2.02 -31.94
N ALA A 147 7.76 -2.05 -30.61
CA ALA A 147 6.48 -2.14 -29.91
C ALA A 147 5.52 -1.00 -30.24
N VAL A 148 6.02 0.25 -30.30
CA VAL A 148 5.22 1.43 -30.66
C VAL A 148 4.74 1.37 -32.10
N ARG A 149 5.60 0.93 -33.03
CA ARG A 149 5.26 0.75 -34.45
C ARG A 149 4.16 -0.30 -34.62
N GLU A 150 4.35 -1.48 -34.05
CA GLU A 150 3.39 -2.60 -34.15
C GLU A 150 2.05 -2.24 -33.51
N LEU A 151 2.06 -1.56 -32.36
CA LEU A 151 0.83 -1.04 -31.74
C LEU A 151 0.05 -0.12 -32.70
N ALA A 152 0.75 0.77 -33.40
CA ALA A 152 0.11 1.68 -34.36
C ALA A 152 -0.40 0.95 -35.61
N GLU A 153 0.40 0.03 -36.15
CA GLU A 153 0.06 -0.75 -37.34
C GLU A 153 -1.15 -1.67 -37.08
N GLU A 154 -1.15 -2.41 -35.98
CA GLU A 154 -2.13 -3.46 -35.71
C GLU A 154 -3.43 -2.95 -35.09
N THR A 155 -3.39 -1.86 -34.30
CA THR A 155 -4.54 -1.41 -33.49
C THR A 155 -4.96 0.03 -33.78
N GLY A 156 -4.14 0.80 -34.50
CA GLY A 156 -4.35 2.24 -34.72
C GLY A 156 -4.12 3.11 -33.48
N LEU A 157 -3.57 2.56 -32.39
CA LEU A 157 -3.20 3.32 -31.20
C LEU A 157 -1.76 3.82 -31.33
N THR A 158 -1.49 5.06 -30.91
CA THR A 158 -0.16 5.66 -31.01
C THR A 158 0.42 5.93 -29.63
N ALA A 159 1.70 5.66 -29.44
CA ALA A 159 2.44 5.94 -28.21
C ALA A 159 3.80 6.59 -28.52
N SER A 160 4.40 7.27 -27.55
CA SER A 160 5.79 7.73 -27.66
C SER A 160 6.75 6.63 -27.24
N ALA A 161 7.92 6.55 -27.87
CA ALA A 161 8.99 5.67 -27.42
C ALA A 161 9.46 5.99 -25.98
N THR A 162 9.25 7.22 -25.51
CA THR A 162 9.54 7.61 -24.11
C THR A 162 8.56 7.02 -23.10
N ASP A 163 7.36 6.64 -23.54
CA ASP A 163 6.31 6.04 -22.72
C ASP A 163 6.29 4.50 -22.89
N ALA A 164 7.24 3.94 -23.64
CA ALA A 164 7.43 2.52 -23.84
C ALA A 164 8.66 2.07 -23.03
N HIS A 165 8.44 1.16 -22.08
CA HIS A 165 9.47 0.72 -21.15
C HIS A 165 9.68 -0.78 -21.27
N VAL A 166 10.91 -1.21 -21.59
CA VAL A 166 11.26 -2.63 -21.55
C VAL A 166 11.28 -3.10 -20.10
N VAL A 167 10.46 -4.09 -19.78
CA VAL A 167 10.33 -4.67 -18.43
C VAL A 167 11.32 -5.83 -18.26
N THR A 168 11.37 -6.71 -19.24
CA THR A 168 12.23 -7.89 -19.22
C THR A 168 12.46 -8.40 -20.64
N MET A 169 13.47 -9.25 -20.79
CA MET A 169 13.70 -9.99 -22.03
C MET A 169 13.46 -11.48 -21.76
N LEU A 170 12.47 -12.05 -22.42
CA LEU A 170 12.12 -13.46 -22.33
C LEU A 170 12.87 -14.24 -23.39
N ALA A 171 13.46 -15.37 -23.00
CA ALA A 171 14.09 -16.32 -23.89
C ALA A 171 13.36 -17.67 -23.82
N ASP A 172 12.87 -18.10 -24.97
CA ASP A 172 12.27 -19.42 -25.17
C ASP A 172 12.76 -20.06 -26.49
N ASP A 173 12.29 -21.28 -26.73
CA ASP A 173 12.49 -22.00 -27.99
C ASP A 173 11.14 -22.20 -28.67
N SER A 174 11.11 -21.96 -29.98
CA SER A 174 9.96 -22.30 -30.82
C SER A 174 10.46 -23.07 -32.04
N HIS A 175 10.15 -24.37 -32.08
CA HIS A 175 10.51 -25.26 -33.17
C HIS A 175 12.03 -25.28 -33.49
N GLY A 176 12.88 -25.20 -32.47
CA GLY A 176 14.35 -25.22 -32.63
C GLY A 176 14.96 -23.89 -33.05
N VAL A 177 14.17 -22.80 -33.03
CA VAL A 177 14.66 -21.44 -33.23
C VAL A 177 14.62 -20.72 -31.88
N PRO A 178 15.77 -20.29 -31.34
CA PRO A 178 15.81 -19.42 -30.19
C PRO A 178 15.03 -18.14 -30.46
N ARG A 179 14.08 -17.83 -29.59
CA ARG A 179 13.28 -16.61 -29.66
C ARG A 179 13.54 -15.76 -28.42
N LEU A 180 13.86 -14.50 -28.69
CA LEU A 180 14.03 -13.45 -27.70
C LEU A 180 12.86 -12.47 -27.85
N THR A 181 12.07 -12.31 -26.81
CA THR A 181 10.92 -11.42 -26.79
C THR A 181 11.11 -10.36 -25.71
N ALA A 182 11.26 -9.11 -26.13
CA ALA A 182 11.19 -7.99 -25.22
C ALA A 182 9.73 -7.77 -24.80
N VAL A 183 9.50 -7.59 -23.50
CA VAL A 183 8.20 -7.23 -22.94
C VAL A 183 8.20 -5.73 -22.69
N ILE A 184 7.33 -4.99 -23.39
CA ILE A 184 7.29 -3.53 -23.35
C ILE A 184 6.01 -3.12 -22.65
N ARG A 185 6.12 -2.39 -21.53
CA ARG A 185 4.98 -1.71 -20.93
C ARG A 185 4.82 -0.33 -21.55
N VAL A 186 3.66 -0.06 -22.14
CA VAL A 186 3.30 1.28 -22.64
C VAL A 186 2.47 2.00 -21.57
N THR A 187 2.97 3.12 -21.06
CA THR A 187 2.35 3.88 -19.95
C THR A 187 1.46 5.02 -20.42
N ALA A 188 1.62 5.49 -21.66
CA ALA A 188 0.75 6.50 -22.24
C ALA A 188 0.56 6.26 -23.75
N TRP A 189 -0.67 6.44 -24.22
CA TRP A 189 -1.05 6.27 -25.61
C TRP A 189 -2.22 7.20 -25.95
N SER A 190 -2.46 7.41 -27.24
CA SER A 190 -3.59 8.15 -27.77
C SER A 190 -4.12 7.49 -29.05
N GLY A 191 -5.28 7.94 -29.52
CA GLY A 191 -5.94 7.38 -30.71
C GLY A 191 -7.23 6.63 -30.38
N THR A 192 -7.82 6.01 -31.40
CA THR A 192 -9.05 5.21 -31.27
C THR A 192 -8.74 3.78 -31.68
N LEU A 193 -9.19 2.82 -30.86
CA LEU A 193 -8.97 1.42 -31.17
C LEU A 193 -9.68 1.04 -32.48
N THR A 194 -8.90 0.54 -33.43
CA THR A 194 -9.36 0.05 -34.73
C THR A 194 -8.71 -1.30 -35.03
N ASN A 195 -8.98 -1.88 -36.21
CA ASN A 195 -8.30 -3.09 -36.68
C ASN A 195 -7.80 -2.85 -38.12
N PRO A 196 -6.73 -2.05 -38.32
CA PRO A 196 -6.18 -1.78 -39.65
C PRO A 196 -5.73 -3.08 -40.33
N GLU A 197 -5.13 -3.99 -39.56
CA GLU A 197 -4.67 -5.31 -40.01
C GLU A 197 -5.72 -6.41 -39.86
N HIS A 198 -6.94 -6.13 -40.32
CA HIS A 198 -8.08 -7.07 -40.35
C HIS A 198 -7.81 -8.44 -41.02
N LYS A 199 -6.68 -8.59 -41.72
CA LYS A 199 -6.22 -9.87 -42.30
C LYS A 199 -5.53 -10.77 -41.28
N LEU A 200 -4.93 -10.20 -40.23
CA LEU A 200 -4.24 -10.92 -39.16
C LEU A 200 -5.12 -11.09 -37.92
N PHE A 201 -5.94 -10.09 -37.62
CA PHE A 201 -6.83 -10.08 -36.46
C PHE A 201 -8.29 -10.02 -36.88
N ASP A 202 -9.15 -10.78 -36.19
CA ASP A 202 -10.60 -10.66 -36.31
C ASP A 202 -11.08 -9.37 -35.63
N ARG A 203 -10.56 -9.08 -34.44
CA ARG A 203 -10.91 -7.90 -33.63
C ARG A 203 -9.92 -7.67 -32.49
N TRP A 204 -9.98 -6.48 -31.91
CA TRP A 204 -9.26 -6.06 -30.71
C TRP A 204 -10.24 -5.73 -29.58
N GLU A 205 -9.93 -6.18 -28.36
CA GLU A 205 -10.79 -6.02 -27.18
C GLU A 205 -9.99 -5.66 -25.92
N TRP A 206 -10.66 -4.96 -25.01
CA TRP A 206 -10.13 -4.62 -23.69
C TRP A 206 -10.64 -5.63 -22.66
N HIS A 207 -9.73 -6.35 -22.00
CA HIS A 207 -10.05 -7.39 -21.02
C HIS A 207 -9.67 -6.98 -19.60
N ASP A 208 -10.57 -7.22 -18.64
CA ASP A 208 -10.23 -7.11 -17.21
C ASP A 208 -9.15 -8.12 -16.84
N LEU A 209 -8.14 -7.71 -16.05
CA LEU A 209 -7.01 -8.56 -15.67
C LEU A 209 -7.45 -9.88 -15.01
N HIS A 210 -8.47 -9.82 -14.14
CA HIS A 210 -8.98 -11.02 -13.46
C HIS A 210 -9.67 -12.01 -14.42
N ALA A 211 -10.16 -11.52 -15.57
CA ALA A 211 -10.86 -12.34 -16.55
C ALA A 211 -9.89 -13.11 -17.46
N LEU A 212 -8.61 -12.73 -17.48
CA LEU A 212 -7.56 -13.35 -18.33
C LEU A 212 -7.39 -14.85 -18.07
N SER A 213 -7.69 -15.33 -16.86
CA SER A 213 -7.72 -16.76 -16.57
C SER A 213 -8.80 -17.55 -17.34
N SER A 214 -9.72 -16.86 -18.02
CA SER A 214 -10.90 -17.43 -18.68
C SER A 214 -11.15 -16.96 -20.12
N VAL A 215 -10.24 -16.18 -20.72
CA VAL A 215 -10.43 -15.62 -22.08
C VAL A 215 -10.24 -16.63 -23.22
N GLY A 216 -9.77 -17.84 -22.92
CA GLY A 216 -9.50 -18.89 -23.90
C GLY A 216 -8.01 -18.98 -24.27
N PRO A 217 -7.67 -19.53 -25.46
CA PRO A 217 -6.28 -19.68 -25.88
C PRO A 217 -5.56 -18.34 -26.02
N VAL A 218 -4.44 -18.17 -25.33
CA VAL A 218 -3.56 -16.99 -25.45
C VAL A 218 -2.24 -17.45 -26.07
N PHE A 219 -1.72 -16.70 -27.04
CA PHE A 219 -0.43 -16.97 -27.66
C PHE A 219 0.68 -17.00 -26.59
N THR A 220 1.53 -18.03 -26.60
CA THR A 220 2.47 -18.28 -25.48
C THR A 220 3.35 -17.08 -25.13
N PRO A 221 4.02 -16.39 -26.08
CA PRO A 221 4.74 -15.15 -25.77
C PRO A 221 3.88 -14.06 -25.15
N ALA A 222 2.64 -13.89 -25.61
CA ALA A 222 1.72 -12.93 -25.03
C ALA A 222 1.35 -13.30 -23.59
N ALA A 223 1.08 -14.58 -23.32
CA ALA A 223 0.80 -15.05 -21.97
C ALA A 223 2.00 -14.86 -21.02
N GLN A 224 3.21 -15.18 -21.49
CA GLN A 224 4.45 -14.98 -20.72
C GLN A 224 4.76 -13.50 -20.49
N ALA A 225 4.47 -12.63 -21.46
CA ALA A 225 4.61 -11.19 -21.32
C ALA A 225 3.62 -10.61 -20.30
N LEU A 226 2.36 -11.09 -20.30
CA LEU A 226 1.36 -10.73 -19.30
C LEU A 226 1.78 -11.18 -17.89
N ASP A 227 2.31 -12.40 -17.75
CA ASP A 227 2.79 -12.92 -16.47
C ASP A 227 4.04 -12.18 -15.96
N ALA A 228 4.93 -11.77 -16.87
CA ALA A 228 6.09 -10.95 -16.53
C ALA A 228 5.72 -9.58 -15.93
N ILE A 229 4.57 -9.02 -16.33
CA ILE A 229 4.06 -7.75 -15.77
C ILE A 229 3.17 -7.99 -14.56
N TRP A 230 2.30 -9.00 -14.62
CA TRP A 230 1.35 -9.36 -13.58
C TRP A 230 1.51 -10.85 -13.21
N PRO A 231 2.45 -11.19 -12.32
CA PRO A 231 2.74 -12.59 -11.98
C PRO A 231 1.53 -13.32 -11.43
N GLY A 232 1.23 -14.48 -12.03
CA GLY A 232 0.12 -15.36 -11.66
C GLY A 232 -1.22 -15.00 -12.31
N VAL A 233 -1.27 -13.98 -13.18
CA VAL A 233 -2.52 -13.56 -13.84
C VAL A 233 -3.08 -14.62 -14.80
N ILE A 234 -2.20 -15.40 -15.43
CA ILE A 234 -2.54 -16.59 -16.21
C ILE A 234 -1.97 -17.81 -15.47
N PRO A 235 -2.82 -18.69 -14.91
CA PRO A 235 -2.35 -19.82 -14.12
C PRO A 235 -1.72 -20.91 -15.00
N GLY A 236 -0.71 -21.61 -14.46
CA GLY A 236 -0.17 -22.83 -15.06
C GLY A 236 0.79 -22.63 -16.24
N LEU A 237 1.34 -21.43 -16.42
CA LEU A 237 2.35 -21.18 -17.45
C LEU A 237 3.65 -21.95 -17.18
N ALA A 238 4.25 -22.46 -18.25
CA ALA A 238 5.56 -23.09 -18.18
C ALA A 238 6.64 -22.04 -17.83
N PRO A 239 7.68 -22.39 -17.05
CA PRO A 239 8.76 -21.47 -16.78
C PRO A 239 9.45 -21.00 -18.07
N VAL A 240 9.70 -19.69 -18.17
CA VAL A 240 10.48 -19.08 -19.25
C VAL A 240 11.75 -18.45 -18.66
N HIS A 241 12.85 -18.45 -19.42
CA HIS A 241 14.05 -17.76 -18.97
C HIS A 241 13.84 -16.25 -19.13
N ALA A 242 13.78 -15.52 -18.01
CA ALA A 242 13.67 -14.08 -17.99
C ALA A 242 15.01 -13.44 -17.63
N TYR A 243 15.50 -12.55 -18.49
CA TYR A 243 16.70 -11.76 -18.22
C TYR A 243 16.29 -10.41 -17.62
N PRO A 244 16.58 -10.17 -16.33
CA PRO A 244 16.34 -8.86 -15.74
C PRO A 244 17.25 -7.84 -16.42
N LEU A 245 16.71 -6.66 -16.70
CA LEU A 245 17.52 -5.55 -17.20
C LEU A 245 18.39 -5.03 -16.06
N ALA A 246 19.68 -4.83 -16.31
CA ALA A 246 20.68 -4.40 -15.32
C ALA A 246 20.52 -2.95 -14.82
N ILE A 247 19.38 -2.33 -15.09
CA ILE A 247 19.00 -1.03 -14.54
C ILE A 247 18.39 -1.31 -13.16
N ASP A 248 18.64 -0.46 -12.17
CA ASP A 248 17.85 -0.37 -10.93
C ASP A 248 16.38 -0.06 -11.27
N GLN A 249 15.67 -1.03 -11.85
CA GLN A 249 14.24 -0.93 -12.08
C GLN A 249 13.58 -0.97 -10.72
N LEU A 250 13.12 0.20 -10.32
CA LEU A 250 12.21 0.37 -9.20
C LEU A 250 11.00 -0.57 -9.39
N PRO A 251 10.31 -0.98 -8.31
CA PRO A 251 9.19 -1.92 -8.36
C PRO A 251 8.09 -1.57 -9.38
N VAL A 252 8.08 -0.32 -9.86
CA VAL A 252 7.29 0.14 -11.01
C VAL A 252 8.19 0.93 -11.98
N PRO A 253 8.20 0.61 -13.29
CA PRO A 253 8.96 1.35 -14.29
C PRO A 253 8.74 2.87 -14.24
N GLY A 254 9.82 3.65 -14.32
CA GLY A 254 9.78 5.12 -14.31
C GLY A 254 9.50 5.78 -12.95
N GLU A 255 9.61 5.07 -11.82
CA GLU A 255 9.50 5.69 -10.50
C GLU A 255 10.68 6.67 -10.22
N PRO A 256 10.45 7.83 -9.58
CA PRO A 256 11.54 8.70 -9.14
C PRO A 256 12.33 8.09 -7.97
N ALA A 257 13.67 8.20 -7.96
CA ALA A 257 14.51 7.72 -6.84
C ALA A 257 14.10 8.32 -5.48
N GLU A 258 13.61 9.56 -5.49
CA GLU A 258 13.07 10.23 -4.30
C GLU A 258 11.82 9.54 -3.75
N ALA A 259 10.94 9.01 -4.61
CA ALA A 259 9.74 8.29 -4.19
C ALA A 259 10.11 7.00 -3.45
N ALA A 260 11.12 6.27 -3.94
CA ALA A 260 11.64 5.08 -3.27
C ALA A 260 12.26 5.42 -1.91
N ARG A 261 13.06 6.49 -1.82
CA ARG A 261 13.65 6.96 -0.56
C ARG A 261 12.57 7.29 0.48
N LEU A 262 11.54 8.02 0.08
CA LEU A 262 10.42 8.39 0.94
C LEU A 262 9.57 7.18 1.36
N ARG A 263 9.32 6.22 0.46
CA ARG A 263 8.65 4.95 0.81
C ARG A 263 9.41 4.17 1.88
N HIS A 264 10.73 4.07 1.75
CA HIS A 264 11.57 3.40 2.75
C HIS A 264 11.53 4.12 4.10
N GLN A 265 11.52 5.46 4.10
CA GLN A 265 11.41 6.24 5.33
C GLN A 265 10.05 6.04 6.01
N MET A 266 8.95 6.16 5.26
CA MET A 266 7.60 5.90 5.76
C MET A 266 7.51 4.48 6.36
N THR A 267 8.02 3.48 5.62
CA THR A 267 8.00 2.08 6.08
C THR A 267 8.79 1.90 7.37
N LYS A 268 9.97 2.52 7.49
CA LYS A 268 10.79 2.46 8.70
C LYS A 268 10.08 3.09 9.90
N THR A 269 9.37 4.20 9.71
CA THR A 269 8.55 4.81 10.77
C THR A 269 7.43 3.85 11.21
N VAL A 270 6.73 3.21 10.27
CA VAL A 270 5.66 2.25 10.58
C VAL A 270 6.19 1.05 11.36
N ILE A 271 7.35 0.51 10.97
CA ILE A 271 8.00 -0.62 11.65
C ILE A 271 8.44 -0.24 13.07
N ASN A 272 9.12 0.91 13.21
CA ASN A 272 9.63 1.37 14.50
C ASN A 272 8.52 1.67 15.51
N GLY A 273 7.31 2.02 15.04
CA GLY A 273 6.14 2.19 15.91
C GLY A 273 5.42 0.89 16.26
N GLY A 274 5.88 -0.26 15.77
CA GLY A 274 5.33 -1.58 16.12
C GLY A 274 4.04 -1.96 15.38
N TRP A 275 3.64 -1.20 14.35
CA TRP A 275 2.39 -1.44 13.60
C TRP A 275 2.53 -2.45 12.45
N ALA A 276 3.75 -2.90 12.14
CA ALA A 276 4.05 -3.91 11.11
C ALA A 276 5.07 -4.95 11.61
N PRO A 277 4.74 -5.76 12.63
CA PRO A 277 5.66 -6.76 13.16
C PRO A 277 6.03 -7.88 12.18
N SER A 278 5.21 -8.18 11.16
CA SER A 278 5.47 -9.29 10.24
C SER A 278 6.29 -8.88 9.01
N ASP A 279 7.22 -9.74 8.59
CA ASP A 279 8.06 -9.48 7.41
C ASP A 279 7.25 -9.30 6.12
N ARG A 280 6.09 -9.97 6.00
CA ARG A 280 5.22 -9.86 4.82
C ARG A 280 4.60 -8.47 4.69
N VAL A 281 4.07 -7.91 5.78
CA VAL A 281 3.51 -6.55 5.78
C VAL A 281 4.61 -5.53 5.55
N GLN A 282 5.77 -5.71 6.18
CA GLN A 282 6.92 -4.83 5.93
C GLN A 282 7.35 -4.86 4.46
N GLN A 283 7.41 -6.04 3.84
CA GLN A 283 7.78 -6.16 2.44
C GLN A 283 6.73 -5.50 1.54
N ALA A 284 5.44 -5.68 1.81
CA ALA A 284 4.37 -5.00 1.09
C ALA A 284 4.53 -3.47 1.14
N LEU A 285 4.81 -2.90 2.32
CA LEU A 285 5.06 -1.45 2.48
C LEU A 285 6.30 -0.97 1.72
N ARG A 286 7.35 -1.78 1.60
CA ARG A 286 8.56 -1.46 0.81
C ARG A 286 8.32 -1.57 -0.70
N THR A 287 7.39 -2.40 -1.13
CA THR A 287 7.15 -2.69 -2.55
C THR A 287 6.08 -1.79 -3.15
N VAL A 288 4.92 -1.62 -2.50
CA VAL A 288 3.76 -0.95 -3.11
C VAL A 288 3.98 0.58 -3.18
N PRO A 289 3.95 1.19 -4.38
CA PRO A 289 4.26 2.60 -4.56
C PRO A 289 3.06 3.49 -4.23
N ARG A 290 2.88 3.84 -2.95
CA ARG A 290 1.74 4.66 -2.46
C ARG A 290 1.43 5.89 -3.32
N HIS A 291 2.45 6.61 -3.77
CA HIS A 291 2.31 7.81 -4.63
C HIS A 291 1.58 7.56 -5.97
N ARG A 292 1.66 6.35 -6.55
CA ARG A 292 0.94 6.02 -7.79
C ARG A 292 -0.56 5.87 -7.56
N PHE A 293 -0.96 5.56 -6.34
CA PHE A 293 -2.35 5.56 -5.92
C PHE A 293 -2.84 6.94 -5.50
N VAL A 294 -2.01 7.98 -5.51
CA VAL A 294 -2.39 9.37 -5.16
C VAL A 294 -1.66 10.39 -6.04
N PRO A 295 -1.70 10.28 -7.39
CA PRO A 295 -0.87 11.10 -8.28
C PRO A 295 -1.16 12.61 -8.19
N GLU A 296 -2.32 12.99 -7.66
CA GLU A 296 -2.69 14.37 -7.37
C GLU A 296 -1.91 15.01 -6.21
N GLN A 297 -1.21 14.22 -5.40
CA GLN A 297 -0.42 14.69 -4.26
C GLN A 297 1.07 14.70 -4.58
N ASP A 298 1.81 15.65 -4.00
CA ASP A 298 3.26 15.62 -4.06
C ASP A 298 3.83 14.41 -3.30
N LEU A 299 5.06 13.99 -3.64
CA LEU A 299 5.68 12.78 -3.07
C LEU A 299 5.82 12.86 -1.54
N LYS A 300 6.10 14.04 -0.99
CA LYS A 300 6.28 14.20 0.46
C LYS A 300 4.95 14.03 1.18
N THR A 301 3.86 14.55 0.63
CA THR A 301 2.51 14.34 1.14
C THR A 301 2.07 12.88 1.00
N ALA A 302 2.34 12.23 -0.15
CA ALA A 302 1.97 10.83 -0.38
C ALA A 302 2.62 9.85 0.63
N TYR A 303 3.84 10.15 1.07
CA TYR A 303 4.61 9.35 2.03
C TYR A 303 4.72 9.98 3.42
N ASP A 304 3.86 10.95 3.73
CA ASP A 304 3.84 11.56 5.05
C ASP A 304 3.53 10.49 6.11
N SER A 305 4.39 10.45 7.12
CA SER A 305 4.30 9.51 8.25
C SER A 305 3.69 10.15 9.50
N SER A 306 3.37 11.44 9.45
CA SER A 306 2.85 12.22 10.58
C SER A 306 1.35 12.05 10.79
N ASP A 307 0.84 10.81 10.93
CA ASP A 307 -0.56 10.50 11.31
C ASP A 307 -1.67 11.15 10.45
N ARG A 308 -1.31 11.83 9.37
CA ARG A 308 -2.22 12.56 8.48
C ARG A 308 -2.60 11.65 7.33
N ALA A 309 -3.90 11.34 7.28
CA ALA A 309 -4.53 10.75 6.12
C ALA A 309 -4.32 11.62 4.87
N VAL A 310 -3.89 11.03 3.76
CA VAL A 310 -3.59 11.73 2.50
C VAL A 310 -4.89 11.96 1.73
N ILE A 311 -5.15 13.18 1.27
CA ILE A 311 -6.44 13.56 0.64
C ILE A 311 -6.39 13.24 -0.86
N THR A 312 -7.31 12.43 -1.38
CA THR A 312 -7.29 11.96 -2.79
C THR A 312 -8.40 12.53 -3.68
N ARG A 313 -9.37 13.26 -3.10
CA ARG A 313 -10.42 13.99 -3.82
C ARG A 313 -10.92 15.17 -2.96
N ARG A 314 -11.52 16.17 -3.59
CA ARG A 314 -12.33 17.20 -2.94
C ARG A 314 -13.71 17.15 -3.57
N ASP A 315 -14.75 16.92 -2.78
CA ASP A 315 -16.12 17.28 -3.17
C ASP A 315 -16.41 18.73 -2.77
N ASP A 316 -17.56 19.27 -3.18
CA ASP A 316 -18.01 20.65 -2.87
C ASP A 316 -18.19 20.90 -1.36
N THR A 317 -18.05 19.86 -0.53
CA THR A 317 -18.04 19.88 0.94
C THR A 317 -16.66 19.55 1.55
N GLY A 318 -15.63 19.36 0.73
CA GLY A 318 -14.23 19.18 1.13
C GLY A 318 -13.85 17.84 1.77
N LYS A 319 -14.57 16.73 1.57
CA LYS A 319 -14.28 15.46 2.29
C LYS A 319 -13.82 14.30 1.37
N SER A 320 -12.59 13.83 1.57
CA SER A 320 -12.04 12.54 1.10
C SER A 320 -10.79 12.22 1.93
N THR A 321 -10.46 10.95 2.20
CA THR A 321 -9.13 10.61 2.77
C THR A 321 -8.70 9.15 2.53
N SER A 322 -7.43 8.98 2.16
CA SER A 322 -6.61 7.77 2.27
C SER A 322 -6.17 7.58 3.72
N SER A 323 -6.39 6.39 4.30
CA SER A 323 -5.97 6.06 5.67
C SER A 323 -4.46 6.23 5.88
N ALA A 324 -4.04 6.57 7.10
CA ALA A 324 -2.62 6.64 7.45
C ALA A 324 -1.93 5.27 7.25
N ALA A 325 -0.68 5.27 6.78
CA ALA A 325 0.03 4.04 6.45
C ALA A 325 0.21 3.09 7.66
N TRP A 326 0.38 3.65 8.87
CA TRP A 326 0.49 2.86 10.09
C TRP A 326 -0.80 2.08 10.40
N LEU A 327 -1.95 2.70 10.15
CA LEU A 327 -3.26 2.11 10.44
C LEU A 327 -3.63 1.03 9.42
N GLN A 328 -3.27 1.24 8.15
CA GLN A 328 -3.38 0.20 7.12
C GLN A 328 -2.52 -1.01 7.48
N ALA A 329 -1.27 -0.79 7.90
CA ALA A 329 -0.39 -1.85 8.35
C ALA A 329 -0.97 -2.60 9.56
N ASP A 330 -1.40 -1.89 10.61
CA ASP A 330 -1.99 -2.52 11.80
C ASP A 330 -3.25 -3.31 11.44
N MET A 331 -4.15 -2.77 10.61
CA MET A 331 -5.34 -3.50 10.19
C MET A 331 -4.98 -4.76 9.38
N ILE A 332 -4.01 -4.69 8.48
CA ILE A 332 -3.57 -5.84 7.68
C ILE A 332 -2.92 -6.92 8.55
N GLU A 333 -2.13 -6.54 9.55
CA GLU A 333 -1.54 -7.47 10.53
C GLU A 333 -2.64 -8.24 11.28
N ASN A 334 -3.70 -7.53 11.69
CA ASN A 334 -4.84 -8.13 12.39
C ASN A 334 -5.76 -8.98 11.52
N LEU A 335 -5.61 -8.93 10.18
CA LEU A 335 -6.25 -9.91 9.30
C LEU A 335 -5.58 -11.29 9.38
N CYS A 336 -4.36 -11.38 9.94
CA CYS A 336 -3.62 -12.64 10.12
C CYS A 336 -3.52 -13.48 8.83
N LEU A 337 -3.24 -12.81 7.71
CA LEU A 337 -3.33 -13.39 6.37
C LEU A 337 -2.27 -14.48 6.13
N THR A 338 -2.71 -15.58 5.51
CA THR A 338 -1.85 -16.64 4.98
C THR A 338 -1.62 -16.48 3.48
N PRO A 339 -0.52 -17.02 2.91
CA PRO A 339 -0.32 -17.04 1.47
C PRO A 339 -1.48 -17.75 0.76
N GLY A 340 -1.96 -17.18 -0.34
CA GLY A 340 -3.11 -17.68 -1.09
C GLY A 340 -4.48 -17.25 -0.59
N ALA A 341 -4.55 -16.45 0.49
CA ALA A 341 -5.83 -16.00 1.04
C ALA A 341 -6.63 -15.13 0.05
N SER A 342 -7.96 -15.31 0.06
CA SER A 342 -8.92 -14.47 -0.64
C SER A 342 -9.54 -13.47 0.34
N VAL A 343 -9.37 -12.19 0.06
CA VAL A 343 -9.76 -11.10 0.97
C VAL A 343 -10.84 -10.22 0.36
N PHE A 344 -11.83 -9.83 1.16
CA PHE A 344 -12.80 -8.81 0.82
C PHE A 344 -12.40 -7.46 1.42
N GLU A 345 -12.48 -6.38 0.66
CA GLU A 345 -12.33 -5.01 1.11
C GLU A 345 -13.61 -4.20 0.81
N ALA A 346 -14.05 -3.41 1.78
CA ALA A 346 -15.08 -2.40 1.58
C ALA A 346 -14.45 -1.00 1.69
N GLY A 347 -14.50 -0.23 0.60
CA GLY A 347 -13.88 1.09 0.47
C GLY A 347 -12.56 1.04 -0.31
N SER A 348 -12.55 1.65 -1.50
CA SER A 348 -11.60 1.35 -2.59
C SER A 348 -10.62 2.49 -2.86
N GLY A 349 -9.52 2.58 -2.11
CA GLY A 349 -8.40 3.49 -2.45
C GLY A 349 -7.37 2.88 -3.40
N GLY A 350 -7.47 1.57 -3.68
CA GLY A 350 -6.49 0.77 -4.43
C GLY A 350 -5.23 0.41 -3.65
N TYR A 351 -4.63 1.37 -2.94
CA TYR A 351 -3.37 1.13 -2.21
C TYR A 351 -3.48 0.06 -1.12
N ASN A 352 -4.56 0.08 -0.32
CA ASN A 352 -4.74 -0.90 0.76
C ASN A 352 -4.99 -2.31 0.21
N ALA A 353 -5.89 -2.44 -0.77
CA ALA A 353 -6.08 -3.68 -1.52
C ALA A 353 -4.77 -4.21 -2.11
N GLU A 354 -3.91 -3.33 -2.64
CA GLU A 354 -2.64 -3.73 -3.20
C GLU A 354 -1.65 -4.22 -2.12
N LEU A 355 -1.60 -3.55 -0.96
CA LEU A 355 -0.82 -4.05 0.18
C LEU A 355 -1.28 -5.46 0.59
N ILE A 356 -2.59 -5.69 0.68
CA ILE A 356 -3.18 -7.00 0.98
C ILE A 356 -2.79 -8.03 -0.10
N ALA A 357 -2.87 -7.66 -1.38
CA ALA A 357 -2.49 -8.52 -2.50
C ALA A 357 -1.00 -8.91 -2.49
N HIS A 358 -0.13 -8.05 -1.96
CA HIS A 358 1.27 -8.38 -1.72
C HIS A 358 1.47 -9.31 -0.51
N VAL A 359 0.73 -9.10 0.58
CA VAL A 359 0.82 -9.93 1.78
C VAL A 359 0.32 -11.37 1.53
N THR A 360 -0.76 -11.51 0.75
CA THR A 360 -1.32 -12.82 0.37
C THR A 360 -0.50 -13.55 -0.69
N GLY A 361 0.42 -12.87 -1.38
CA GLY A 361 1.33 -13.46 -2.35
C GLY A 361 0.66 -13.87 -3.67
N PRO A 362 1.39 -14.60 -4.56
CA PRO A 362 0.98 -14.80 -5.96
C PRO A 362 -0.34 -15.56 -6.15
N ALA A 363 -0.70 -16.45 -5.22
CA ALA A 363 -1.95 -17.21 -5.26
C ALA A 363 -3.12 -16.48 -4.58
N GLY A 364 -2.87 -15.34 -3.93
CA GLY A 364 -3.88 -14.56 -3.23
C GLY A 364 -4.74 -13.74 -4.18
N ARG A 365 -5.88 -13.24 -3.68
CA ARG A 365 -6.75 -12.32 -4.42
C ARG A 365 -7.46 -11.37 -3.47
N VAL A 366 -7.74 -10.17 -3.96
CA VAL A 366 -8.49 -9.15 -3.21
C VAL A 366 -9.68 -8.69 -4.04
N VAL A 367 -10.88 -8.73 -3.44
CA VAL A 367 -12.10 -8.16 -4.03
C VAL A 367 -12.44 -6.91 -3.24
N THR A 368 -12.37 -5.73 -3.87
CA THR A 368 -12.71 -4.45 -3.24
C THR A 368 -13.98 -3.87 -3.83
N VAL A 369 -14.90 -3.39 -2.99
CA VAL A 369 -16.20 -2.82 -3.39
C VAL A 369 -16.32 -1.38 -2.90
N ASP A 370 -16.79 -0.49 -3.77
CA ASP A 370 -17.09 0.90 -3.44
C ASP A 370 -18.34 1.41 -4.17
N ILE A 371 -19.09 2.28 -3.52
CA ILE A 371 -20.34 2.84 -4.06
C ILE A 371 -20.07 3.92 -5.12
N ASP A 372 -18.93 4.61 -5.01
CA ASP A 372 -18.59 5.74 -5.88
C ASP A 372 -17.91 5.26 -7.16
N PRO A 373 -18.54 5.42 -8.34
CA PRO A 373 -17.96 4.97 -9.60
C PRO A 373 -16.60 5.62 -9.90
N TYR A 374 -16.39 6.88 -9.49
CA TYR A 374 -15.10 7.56 -9.69
C TYR A 374 -13.97 6.84 -8.94
N VAL A 375 -14.25 6.42 -7.71
CA VAL A 375 -13.30 5.73 -6.84
C VAL A 375 -12.96 4.34 -7.40
N VAL A 376 -13.97 3.62 -7.91
CA VAL A 376 -13.80 2.32 -8.56
C VAL A 376 -12.96 2.44 -9.83
N HIS A 377 -13.29 3.37 -10.73
CA HIS A 377 -12.54 3.59 -11.97
C HIS A 377 -11.07 3.90 -11.69
N ARG A 378 -10.82 4.79 -10.74
CA ARG A 378 -9.45 5.16 -10.33
C ARG A 378 -8.69 3.97 -9.76
N THR A 379 -9.36 3.14 -8.96
CA THR A 379 -8.73 1.95 -8.38
C THR A 379 -8.36 0.92 -9.43
N ARG A 380 -9.24 0.64 -10.40
CA ARG A 380 -8.93 -0.28 -11.50
C ARG A 380 -7.73 0.21 -12.31
N ARG A 381 -7.72 1.50 -12.65
CA ARG A 381 -6.60 2.14 -13.34
C ARG A 381 -5.27 1.97 -12.60
N PHE A 382 -5.21 2.37 -11.33
CA PHE A 382 -3.95 2.34 -10.59
C PHE A 382 -3.47 0.95 -10.20
N THR A 383 -4.38 0.02 -9.95
CA THR A 383 -4.00 -1.39 -9.71
C THR A 383 -3.50 -2.06 -11.00
N ALA A 384 -4.00 -1.66 -12.17
CA ALA A 384 -3.48 -2.12 -13.45
C ALA A 384 -2.15 -1.46 -13.84
N GLU A 385 -1.96 -0.17 -13.53
CA GLU A 385 -0.74 0.60 -13.84
C GLU A 385 0.42 0.30 -12.89
N ALA A 386 0.15 0.16 -11.59
CA ALA A 386 1.17 0.12 -10.53
C ALA A 386 0.95 -1.01 -9.50
N GLY A 387 -0.05 -1.85 -9.71
CA GLY A 387 -0.40 -2.96 -8.83
C GLY A 387 -0.07 -4.33 -9.42
N SER A 388 -0.41 -5.37 -8.68
CA SER A 388 -0.02 -6.75 -8.97
C SER A 388 -0.96 -7.53 -9.88
N GLY A 389 -2.06 -6.92 -10.31
CA GLY A 389 -3.12 -7.59 -11.09
C GLY A 389 -4.02 -8.52 -10.27
N ARG A 390 -3.82 -8.62 -8.95
CA ARG A 390 -4.60 -9.50 -8.04
C ARG A 390 -5.77 -8.81 -7.33
N VAL A 391 -6.00 -7.52 -7.62
CA VAL A 391 -7.09 -6.73 -7.06
C VAL A 391 -8.23 -6.64 -8.09
N THR A 392 -9.43 -7.04 -7.68
CA THR A 392 -10.67 -6.86 -8.46
C THR A 392 -11.52 -5.78 -7.79
N ALA A 393 -11.62 -4.62 -8.44
CA ALA A 393 -12.46 -3.52 -7.95
C ALA A 393 -13.84 -3.51 -8.60
N LEU A 394 -14.89 -3.44 -7.78
CA LEU A 394 -16.29 -3.55 -8.18
C LEU A 394 -17.09 -2.35 -7.67
N GLN A 395 -18.04 -1.89 -8.48
CA GLN A 395 -19.00 -0.87 -8.04
C GLN A 395 -20.19 -1.53 -7.37
N GLY A 396 -20.55 -1.07 -6.17
CA GLY A 396 -21.71 -1.55 -5.43
C GLY A 396 -21.76 -1.02 -4.00
N ASP A 397 -22.88 -1.22 -3.32
CA ASP A 397 -22.97 -0.99 -1.87
C ASP A 397 -22.21 -2.11 -1.14
N ALA A 398 -21.05 -1.77 -0.60
CA ALA A 398 -20.20 -2.73 0.10
C ALA A 398 -20.84 -3.31 1.37
N SER A 399 -21.89 -2.70 1.91
CA SER A 399 -22.68 -3.29 3.02
C SER A 399 -23.47 -4.54 2.60
N LEU A 400 -23.65 -4.76 1.30
CA LEU A 400 -24.22 -5.98 0.73
C LEU A 400 -23.15 -7.07 0.48
N GLY A 401 -21.88 -6.79 0.80
CA GLY A 401 -20.75 -7.68 0.54
C GLY A 401 -20.32 -7.69 -0.93
N ALA A 402 -19.52 -8.68 -1.30
CA ALA A 402 -19.16 -8.91 -2.69
C ALA A 402 -20.31 -9.60 -3.46
N PRO A 403 -20.46 -9.35 -4.77
CA PRO A 403 -21.40 -10.11 -5.59
C PRO A 403 -21.13 -11.62 -5.55
N PRO A 404 -22.16 -12.48 -5.59
CA PRO A 404 -22.02 -13.92 -5.35
C PRO A 404 -20.97 -14.62 -6.22
N GLN A 405 -20.82 -14.22 -7.48
CA GLN A 405 -19.83 -14.80 -8.40
C GLN A 405 -18.37 -14.51 -8.01
N HIS A 406 -18.13 -13.54 -7.12
CA HIS A 406 -16.81 -13.18 -6.60
C HIS A 406 -16.58 -13.72 -5.18
N VAL A 407 -17.54 -14.39 -4.55
CA VAL A 407 -17.36 -14.99 -3.23
C VAL A 407 -16.74 -16.39 -3.40
N PRO A 408 -15.59 -16.69 -2.76
CA PRO A 408 -15.00 -18.03 -2.82
C PRO A 408 -15.91 -19.10 -2.23
N LYS A 409 -15.74 -20.34 -2.67
CA LYS A 409 -16.41 -21.48 -2.05
C LYS A 409 -15.93 -21.63 -0.60
N GLY A 410 -16.83 -21.38 0.35
CA GLY A 410 -16.51 -21.39 1.78
C GLY A 410 -16.31 -20.01 2.40
N GLY A 411 -16.38 -18.93 1.60
CA GLY A 411 -16.24 -17.54 2.06
C GLY A 411 -14.83 -16.98 1.90
N PHE A 412 -14.67 -15.69 2.21
CA PHE A 412 -13.39 -14.98 2.26
C PHE A 412 -12.62 -15.33 3.52
N ASP A 413 -11.32 -15.60 3.40
CA ASP A 413 -10.44 -15.87 4.54
C ASP A 413 -10.34 -14.67 5.48
N ALA A 414 -10.44 -13.46 4.92
CA ALA A 414 -10.53 -12.24 5.71
C ALA A 414 -11.35 -11.15 5.01
N SER A 415 -11.84 -10.19 5.79
CA SER A 415 -12.57 -9.02 5.34
C SER A 415 -12.07 -7.78 6.05
N VAL A 416 -11.91 -6.67 5.34
CA VAL A 416 -11.50 -5.39 5.90
C VAL A 416 -12.42 -4.27 5.43
N ILE A 417 -12.90 -3.45 6.37
CA ILE A 417 -13.76 -2.30 6.07
C ILE A 417 -12.94 -1.03 6.32
N THR A 418 -12.81 -0.15 5.34
CA THR A 418 -11.88 0.99 5.39
C THR A 418 -12.59 2.33 5.64
N TYR A 419 -13.84 2.29 6.09
CA TYR A 419 -14.62 3.45 6.53
C TYR A 419 -15.24 3.20 7.92
N ASN A 420 -15.65 4.26 8.59
CA ASN A 420 -16.29 4.21 9.91
C ASN A 420 -17.70 3.64 9.78
N THR A 421 -17.93 2.52 10.44
CA THR A 421 -19.21 1.81 10.46
C THR A 421 -19.90 2.04 11.79
N TRP A 422 -21.20 2.30 11.75
CA TRP A 422 -22.02 2.33 12.96
C TRP A 422 -22.60 0.95 13.27
N ASP A 423 -22.92 0.14 12.26
CA ASP A 423 -23.48 -1.21 12.42
C ASP A 423 -22.66 -2.22 11.60
N ILE A 424 -22.75 -3.51 11.93
CA ILE A 424 -22.05 -4.58 11.22
C ILE A 424 -23.01 -5.24 10.25
N ALA A 425 -22.71 -5.15 8.95
CA ALA A 425 -23.58 -5.71 7.93
C ALA A 425 -23.59 -7.26 7.97
N PRO A 426 -24.77 -7.91 7.84
CA PRO A 426 -24.87 -9.37 7.83
C PRO A 426 -23.99 -10.02 6.76
N ALA A 427 -23.91 -9.41 5.57
CA ALA A 427 -23.14 -9.92 4.45
C ALA A 427 -21.65 -10.11 4.77
N TRP A 428 -21.03 -9.24 5.57
CA TRP A 428 -19.62 -9.38 5.94
C TRP A 428 -19.36 -10.61 6.79
N ARG A 429 -20.29 -10.93 7.70
CA ARG A 429 -20.24 -12.16 8.50
C ARG A 429 -20.55 -13.38 7.65
N GLU A 430 -21.60 -13.32 6.83
CA GLU A 430 -22.10 -14.44 6.03
C GLU A 430 -21.12 -14.87 4.94
N GLN A 431 -20.43 -13.90 4.33
CA GLN A 431 -19.43 -14.14 3.29
C GLN A 431 -18.03 -14.41 3.83
N ALA A 432 -17.75 -14.23 5.13
CA ALA A 432 -16.48 -14.61 5.74
C ALA A 432 -16.38 -16.13 5.95
N ALA A 433 -15.21 -16.72 5.79
CA ALA A 433 -14.97 -18.13 6.10
C ALA A 433 -15.05 -18.40 7.61
N GLN A 434 -15.29 -19.66 8.00
CA GLN A 434 -15.19 -20.07 9.39
C GLN A 434 -13.73 -19.89 9.89
N GLY A 435 -13.54 -19.25 11.04
CA GLY A 435 -12.22 -18.84 11.53
C GLY A 435 -11.64 -17.62 10.80
N GLY A 436 -12.32 -17.11 9.78
CA GLY A 436 -11.90 -15.93 9.03
C GLY A 436 -11.91 -14.66 9.87
N ARG A 437 -11.07 -13.70 9.48
CA ARG A 437 -10.91 -12.43 10.19
C ARG A 437 -11.74 -11.32 9.58
N LEU A 438 -12.36 -10.48 10.41
CA LEU A 438 -13.05 -9.27 9.98
C LEU A 438 -12.47 -8.08 10.75
N VAL A 439 -11.87 -7.12 10.06
CA VAL A 439 -11.29 -5.92 10.68
C VAL A 439 -12.04 -4.69 10.20
N LEU A 440 -12.65 -3.93 11.11
CA LEU A 440 -13.40 -2.72 10.76
C LEU A 440 -13.34 -1.64 11.83
N PRO A 441 -13.37 -0.36 11.44
CA PRO A 441 -13.66 0.74 12.36
C PRO A 441 -15.13 0.74 12.74
N LEU A 442 -15.42 0.46 14.01
CA LEU A 442 -16.75 0.40 14.59
C LEU A 442 -16.98 1.57 15.55
N GLU A 443 -18.09 2.28 15.34
CA GLU A 443 -18.55 3.36 16.21
C GLU A 443 -19.45 2.81 17.32
N ILE A 444 -19.05 3.04 18.58
CA ILE A 444 -19.78 2.64 19.79
C ILE A 444 -19.84 3.86 20.72
N GLY A 445 -21.05 4.33 21.02
CA GLY A 445 -21.32 5.54 21.79
C GLY A 445 -20.78 6.81 21.14
N GLY A 446 -20.57 6.81 19.81
CA GLY A 446 -19.89 7.89 19.10
C GLY A 446 -18.36 7.89 19.21
N TYR A 447 -17.78 6.78 19.70
CA TYR A 447 -16.34 6.55 19.74
C TYR A 447 -15.95 5.44 18.76
N THR A 448 -15.03 5.73 17.85
CA THR A 448 -14.55 4.75 16.87
C THR A 448 -13.39 3.92 17.42
N ARG A 449 -13.43 2.61 17.20
CA ARG A 449 -12.30 1.68 17.38
C ARG A 449 -12.17 0.82 16.13
N ALA A 450 -10.97 0.64 15.60
CA ALA A 450 -10.70 -0.44 14.66
C ALA A 450 -10.66 -1.74 15.46
N ILE A 451 -11.59 -2.64 15.19
CA ILE A 451 -11.73 -3.90 15.93
C ILE A 451 -11.48 -5.04 14.96
N ALA A 452 -10.61 -5.95 15.36
CA ALA A 452 -10.39 -7.22 14.69
C ALA A 452 -11.28 -8.29 15.30
N PHE A 453 -12.03 -9.00 14.46
CA PHE A 453 -12.93 -10.08 14.86
C PHE A 453 -12.50 -11.41 14.23
N GLU A 454 -12.78 -12.50 14.92
CA GLU A 454 -12.75 -13.86 14.40
C GLU A 454 -14.17 -14.41 14.30
N ARG A 455 -14.51 -15.01 13.16
CA ARG A 455 -15.80 -15.69 12.99
C ARG A 455 -15.77 -17.10 13.58
N ILE A 456 -16.64 -17.35 14.56
CA ILE A 456 -16.90 -18.68 15.12
C ILE A 456 -18.40 -18.99 15.00
N GLY A 457 -18.78 -19.77 14.00
CA GLY A 457 -20.18 -20.03 13.69
C GLY A 457 -20.84 -18.75 13.17
N ASP A 458 -21.92 -18.32 13.82
CA ASP A 458 -22.61 -17.07 13.49
C ASP A 458 -22.21 -15.89 14.40
N VAL A 459 -21.20 -16.07 15.25
CA VAL A 459 -20.75 -15.06 16.20
C VAL A 459 -19.38 -14.53 15.78
N LEU A 460 -19.20 -13.21 15.87
CA LEU A 460 -17.91 -12.57 15.71
C LEU A 460 -17.31 -12.28 17.09
N HIS A 461 -16.10 -12.76 17.34
CA HIS A 461 -15.39 -12.58 18.61
C HIS A 461 -14.27 -11.56 18.44
N ALA A 462 -14.31 -10.46 19.20
CA ALA A 462 -13.27 -9.45 19.14
C ALA A 462 -11.93 -10.00 19.65
N GLN A 463 -10.85 -9.65 18.95
CA GLN A 463 -9.48 -10.10 19.19
C GLN A 463 -8.58 -8.93 19.61
N LYS A 464 -8.75 -7.76 18.98
CA LYS A 464 -7.94 -6.57 19.25
C LYS A 464 -8.75 -5.30 19.00
N PHE A 465 -8.53 -4.29 19.83
CA PHE A 465 -9.00 -2.93 19.61
C PHE A 465 -7.81 -2.02 19.31
N THR A 466 -7.94 -1.20 18.27
CA THR A 466 -6.99 -0.15 17.90
C THR A 466 -7.72 1.19 17.92
N HIS A 467 -7.11 2.18 18.57
CA HIS A 467 -7.67 3.54 18.60
C HIS A 467 -7.37 4.27 17.28
N CYS A 468 -8.40 4.85 16.66
CA CYS A 468 -8.29 5.48 15.35
C CYS A 468 -9.50 6.38 15.04
N GLY A 469 -9.37 7.25 14.02
CA GLY A 469 -10.48 8.00 13.41
C GLY A 469 -10.66 7.67 11.93
N PHE A 470 -11.91 7.58 11.46
CA PHE A 470 -12.27 7.26 10.07
C PHE A 470 -13.42 8.15 9.55
N ILE A 471 -13.59 8.21 8.22
CA ILE A 471 -14.74 8.89 7.59
C ILE A 471 -16.00 8.03 7.75
N ARG A 472 -17.17 8.63 8.02
CA ARG A 472 -18.47 7.95 8.10
C ARG A 472 -18.92 7.39 6.73
N ASP A 473 -19.64 6.27 6.78
CA ASP A 473 -20.34 5.63 5.64
C ASP A 473 -21.22 6.62 4.85
N ARG A 474 -21.36 6.38 3.54
CA ARG A 474 -22.13 7.16 2.56
C ARG A 474 -23.20 6.34 1.81
N GLY A 475 -23.35 5.04 2.10
CA GLY A 475 -24.33 4.15 1.43
C GLY A 475 -25.79 4.46 1.77
N GLU A 476 -26.72 3.65 1.24
CA GLU A 476 -28.18 3.77 1.49
C GLU A 476 -28.55 3.74 2.99
N HIS A 477 -27.60 3.30 3.82
CA HIS A 477 -27.73 3.11 5.25
C HIS A 477 -27.03 4.23 6.06
N THR A 478 -26.69 5.36 5.43
CA THR A 478 -26.13 6.55 6.10
C THR A 478 -27.12 7.08 7.14
N ARG A 479 -26.86 6.79 8.41
CA ARG A 479 -27.66 7.30 9.53
C ARG A 479 -27.24 8.72 9.90
N THR A 480 -28.22 9.62 9.99
CA THR A 480 -28.04 10.87 10.72
C THR A 480 -28.12 10.58 12.22
N THR A 481 -27.06 10.86 12.96
CA THR A 481 -27.08 10.81 14.43
C THR A 481 -28.23 11.70 14.93
N PRO A 482 -29.18 11.20 15.73
CA PRO A 482 -30.14 12.05 16.41
C PRO A 482 -29.41 13.09 17.27
N VAL A 483 -29.63 14.36 16.96
CA VAL A 483 -29.07 15.50 17.69
C VAL A 483 -30.21 16.32 18.27
N LEU A 484 -30.05 16.73 19.52
CA LEU A 484 -30.90 17.70 20.16
C LEU A 484 -30.08 18.94 20.52
N ASP A 485 -30.53 20.08 20.04
CA ASP A 485 -29.97 21.38 20.37
C ASP A 485 -30.59 21.92 21.66
N LEU A 486 -29.76 22.47 22.54
CA LEU A 486 -30.16 23.09 23.81
C LEU A 486 -29.58 24.49 23.90
N LEU A 487 -30.31 25.38 24.59
CA LEU A 487 -29.92 26.77 24.85
C LEU A 487 -29.67 27.57 23.56
N GLY A 488 -30.52 27.38 22.53
CA GLY A 488 -30.37 28.08 21.25
C GLY A 488 -29.09 27.70 20.51
N ASP A 489 -28.87 26.39 20.32
CA ASP A 489 -27.75 25.75 19.60
C ASP A 489 -26.36 25.90 20.26
N GLU A 490 -26.31 26.32 21.52
CA GLU A 490 -25.05 26.43 22.26
C GLU A 490 -24.49 25.06 22.66
N LEU A 491 -25.39 24.14 23.01
CA LEU A 491 -25.10 22.78 23.40
C LEU A 491 -25.82 21.78 22.50
N GLN A 492 -25.18 20.64 22.24
CA GLN A 492 -25.77 19.53 21.51
C GLN A 492 -25.70 18.25 22.32
N LEU A 493 -26.83 17.59 22.51
CA LEU A 493 -26.90 16.19 22.93
C LEU A 493 -26.93 15.31 21.69
N ARG A 494 -26.09 14.28 21.68
CA ARG A 494 -25.97 13.31 20.58
C ARG A 494 -26.27 11.92 21.09
N PHE A 495 -27.27 11.28 20.50
CA PHE A 495 -27.72 9.94 20.85
C PHE A 495 -27.29 8.97 19.74
N GLU A 496 -26.08 8.44 19.86
CA GLU A 496 -25.48 7.63 18.79
C GLU A 496 -26.12 6.24 18.72
N ASP A 497 -26.30 5.58 19.88
CA ASP A 497 -26.85 4.22 19.96
C ASP A 497 -28.14 4.11 20.80
N SER A 498 -28.72 5.24 21.20
CA SER A 498 -29.94 5.28 21.99
C SER A 498 -31.02 6.10 21.28
N VAL A 499 -32.28 5.88 21.68
CA VAL A 499 -33.39 6.74 21.28
C VAL A 499 -33.30 8.04 22.08
N PRO A 500 -33.51 9.23 21.47
CA PRO A 500 -33.60 10.48 22.20
C PRO A 500 -34.71 10.41 23.26
N ALA A 501 -34.38 10.67 24.52
CA ALA A 501 -35.39 10.78 25.57
C ALA A 501 -36.07 12.16 25.51
N PRO A 502 -37.31 12.31 26.03
CA PRO A 502 -37.95 13.61 26.19
C PRO A 502 -37.07 14.56 27.00
N THR A 503 -36.98 15.82 26.56
CA THR A 503 -36.12 16.83 27.20
C THR A 503 -36.91 18.06 27.67
N GLU A 504 -38.23 17.91 27.83
CA GLU A 504 -39.06 18.95 28.42
C GLU A 504 -38.51 19.31 29.81
N GLY A 505 -38.37 20.61 30.09
CA GLY A 505 -37.79 21.11 31.35
C GLY A 505 -36.26 21.02 31.45
N LEU A 506 -35.55 20.38 30.52
CA LEU A 506 -34.09 20.22 30.60
C LEU A 506 -33.33 21.54 30.52
N GLU A 507 -33.76 22.48 29.66
CA GLU A 507 -33.12 23.79 29.60
C GLU A 507 -33.34 24.61 30.88
N GLU A 508 -34.49 24.44 31.54
CA GLU A 508 -34.75 25.07 32.83
C GLU A 508 -33.84 24.48 33.90
N ALA A 509 -33.69 23.15 33.93
CA ALA A 509 -32.77 22.46 34.81
C ALA A 509 -31.31 22.93 34.63
N LEU A 510 -30.86 23.16 33.39
CA LEU A 510 -29.51 23.67 33.09
C LEU A 510 -29.28 25.11 33.57
N ARG A 511 -30.35 25.91 33.73
CA ARG A 511 -30.28 27.26 34.33
C ARG A 511 -30.33 27.22 35.86
N GLY A 512 -30.66 26.06 36.44
CA GLY A 512 -30.71 25.82 37.87
C GLY A 512 -29.35 25.61 38.53
N PRO A 513 -29.33 25.26 39.84
CA PRO A 513 -28.08 25.02 40.57
C PRO A 513 -27.32 23.82 40.02
N ARG A 514 -26.01 23.99 39.83
CA ARG A 514 -25.09 22.90 39.44
C ARG A 514 -24.71 22.07 40.65
N HIS A 515 -24.85 20.75 40.54
CA HIS A 515 -24.29 19.79 41.48
C HIS A 515 -22.95 19.26 40.95
N GLU A 516 -21.97 19.10 41.83
CA GLU A 516 -20.63 18.65 41.48
C GLU A 516 -20.19 17.48 42.34
N VAL A 517 -19.65 16.44 41.71
CA VAL A 517 -19.09 15.27 42.39
C VAL A 517 -17.68 15.01 41.86
N ALA A 518 -16.70 15.18 42.73
CA ALA A 518 -15.32 14.78 42.48
C ALA A 518 -15.19 13.25 42.53
N THR A 519 -14.59 12.65 41.51
CA THR A 519 -14.50 11.19 41.44
C THR A 519 -13.39 10.62 42.32
N GLY A 520 -12.39 11.42 42.68
CA GLY A 520 -11.14 11.00 43.32
C GLY A 520 -10.15 10.35 42.35
N VAL A 521 -10.47 10.29 41.05
CA VAL A 521 -9.64 9.62 40.04
C VAL A 521 -8.75 10.63 39.34
N ILE A 522 -7.45 10.56 39.64
CA ILE A 522 -6.42 11.49 39.13
C ILE A 522 -5.68 10.86 37.93
N MET A 523 -5.36 11.72 36.96
CA MET A 523 -4.60 11.39 35.75
C MET A 523 -3.43 12.36 35.55
N LYS A 524 -2.37 11.87 34.91
CA LYS A 524 -1.25 12.67 34.42
C LYS A 524 -1.50 13.17 33.00
N ALA A 525 -0.63 14.04 32.51
CA ALA A 525 -0.65 14.46 31.11
C ALA A 525 -0.48 13.23 30.21
N ASP A 526 -1.13 13.28 29.03
CA ASP A 526 -1.04 12.24 27.99
C ASP A 526 -1.60 10.85 28.39
N PHE A 527 -2.34 10.75 29.51
CA PHE A 527 -3.01 9.51 29.88
C PHE A 527 -4.18 9.21 28.92
N TYR A 528 -4.19 8.02 28.32
CA TYR A 528 -5.25 7.57 27.43
C TYR A 528 -6.49 7.12 28.23
N PHE A 529 -7.66 7.69 27.90
CA PHE A 529 -8.93 7.43 28.59
C PHE A 529 -9.99 6.82 27.67
N GLY A 530 -9.57 6.23 26.55
CA GLY A 530 -10.49 5.66 25.58
C GLY A 530 -11.27 4.45 26.10
N SER A 531 -10.75 3.71 27.07
CA SER A 531 -11.48 2.61 27.72
C SER A 531 -12.61 3.13 28.63
N LEU A 532 -12.45 4.28 29.30
CA LEU A 532 -13.50 4.91 30.10
C LEU A 532 -14.67 5.36 29.23
N GLN A 533 -14.37 5.93 28.05
CA GLN A 533 -15.39 6.35 27.08
C GLN A 533 -16.26 5.17 26.65
N LEU A 534 -15.64 4.06 26.27
CA LEU A 534 -16.34 2.86 25.83
C LEU A 534 -17.10 2.19 26.99
N TYR A 535 -16.49 2.15 28.18
CA TYR A 535 -17.11 1.62 29.40
C TYR A 535 -18.37 2.41 29.75
N ALA A 536 -18.29 3.75 29.78
CA ALA A 536 -19.46 4.59 30.03
C ALA A 536 -20.54 4.40 28.96
N ALA A 537 -20.15 4.39 27.68
CA ALA A 537 -21.08 4.22 26.56
C ALA A 537 -21.85 2.90 26.56
N THR A 538 -21.28 1.84 27.14
CA THR A 538 -21.85 0.49 27.10
C THR A 538 -22.50 0.06 28.41
N THR A 539 -22.20 0.73 29.54
CA THR A 539 -22.68 0.31 30.87
C THR A 539 -23.70 1.27 31.48
N LEU A 540 -23.89 2.46 30.93
CA LEU A 540 -24.80 3.47 31.45
C LEU A 540 -26.10 3.55 30.65
N PRO A 541 -27.26 3.30 31.29
CA PRO A 541 -28.56 3.63 30.71
C PRO A 541 -28.66 5.14 30.43
N GLY A 542 -29.27 5.51 29.31
CA GLY A 542 -29.46 6.91 28.93
C GLY A 542 -28.17 7.64 28.54
N PHE A 543 -27.11 6.90 28.19
CA PHE A 543 -25.85 7.47 27.72
C PHE A 543 -26.05 8.34 26.47
N CYS A 544 -25.43 9.51 26.47
CA CYS A 544 -25.34 10.40 25.31
C CYS A 544 -24.01 11.17 25.33
N ARG A 545 -23.72 11.89 24.26
CA ARG A 545 -22.57 12.81 24.21
C ARG A 545 -23.03 14.26 24.24
N LEU A 546 -22.44 15.06 25.11
CA LEU A 546 -22.67 16.50 25.19
C LEU A 546 -21.53 17.25 24.49
N ALA A 547 -21.87 18.14 23.55
CA ALA A 547 -20.91 18.94 22.80
C ALA A 547 -21.23 20.45 22.90
N ALA A 548 -20.21 21.30 22.99
CA ALA A 548 -20.37 22.76 22.98
C ALA A 548 -19.97 23.36 21.61
N ARG A 549 -20.81 24.27 21.07
CA ARG A 549 -20.60 24.88 19.73
C ARG A 549 -19.89 26.26 19.73
N LYS A 550 -20.04 27.10 20.77
CA LYS A 550 -19.51 28.48 20.79
C LYS A 550 -18.07 28.62 21.33
N GLU A 551 -17.38 29.69 20.96
CA GLU A 551 -15.89 29.89 21.02
C GLU A 551 -15.23 29.98 22.40
N LYS A 552 -15.98 30.12 23.48
CA LYS A 552 -15.49 29.98 24.86
C LYS A 552 -16.62 29.35 25.67
N GLY A 553 -16.27 28.40 26.55
CA GLY A 553 -17.23 27.68 27.40
C GLY A 553 -18.27 28.64 27.97
N THR A 554 -19.55 28.32 27.79
CA THR A 554 -20.69 29.22 28.00
C THR A 554 -20.93 29.60 29.47
N GLY A 555 -19.93 29.46 30.35
CA GLY A 555 -20.06 29.58 31.80
C GLY A 555 -20.83 28.41 32.44
N VAL A 556 -21.81 27.84 31.73
CA VAL A 556 -22.69 26.77 32.21
C VAL A 556 -21.97 25.42 32.25
N THR A 557 -21.29 25.00 31.17
CA THR A 557 -20.81 23.61 31.07
C THR A 557 -19.31 23.37 31.25
N GLN A 558 -18.48 24.41 31.10
CA GLN A 558 -16.99 24.33 31.09
C GLN A 558 -16.39 23.39 30.02
N ILE A 559 -17.18 22.90 29.05
CA ILE A 559 -16.69 22.07 27.94
C ILE A 559 -16.03 22.95 26.88
N ALA A 560 -14.83 22.59 26.43
CA ALA A 560 -14.14 23.27 25.34
C ALA A 560 -14.85 23.06 23.99
N LYS A 561 -14.83 24.09 23.11
CA LYS A 561 -15.40 24.01 21.76
C LYS A 561 -14.87 22.79 21.00
N ASN A 562 -15.75 22.07 20.32
CA ASN A 562 -15.47 20.85 19.55
C ASN A 562 -15.03 19.63 20.38
N ASN A 563 -15.04 19.71 21.72
CA ASN A 563 -14.85 18.54 22.56
C ASN A 563 -16.20 17.93 22.95
N ASN A 564 -16.23 16.61 23.16
CA ASN A 564 -17.44 15.88 23.55
C ASN A 564 -17.25 15.29 24.94
N ALA A 565 -18.22 15.48 25.82
CA ALA A 565 -18.25 14.90 27.15
C ALA A 565 -19.19 13.68 27.18
N PRO A 566 -18.77 12.54 27.79
CA PRO A 566 -19.68 11.49 28.21
C PRO A 566 -20.77 12.06 29.12
N ALA A 567 -22.03 11.76 28.83
CA ALA A 567 -23.17 12.27 29.58
C ALA A 567 -24.24 11.19 29.77
N ILE A 568 -25.09 11.37 30.79
CA ILE A 568 -26.29 10.58 31.02
C ILE A 568 -27.49 11.50 31.21
N LEU A 569 -28.59 11.12 30.59
CA LEU A 569 -29.84 11.86 30.64
C LEU A 569 -30.85 11.14 31.54
N GLY A 570 -31.48 11.89 32.44
CA GLY A 570 -32.65 11.48 33.19
C GLY A 570 -33.86 12.36 32.84
N ASP A 571 -34.92 12.25 33.62
CA ASP A 571 -36.12 13.08 33.41
C ASP A 571 -35.82 14.54 33.77
N ALA A 572 -35.88 15.42 32.77
CA ALA A 572 -35.50 16.84 32.86
C ALA A 572 -34.15 17.09 33.58
N SER A 573 -33.22 16.13 33.55
CA SER A 573 -31.98 16.15 34.33
C SER A 573 -30.80 15.62 33.51
N LEU A 574 -29.61 16.18 33.71
CA LEU A 574 -28.41 15.83 32.95
C LEU A 574 -27.21 15.77 33.86
N ALA A 575 -26.38 14.73 33.71
CA ALA A 575 -25.05 14.68 34.29
C ALA A 575 -24.01 14.40 33.20
N TYR A 576 -22.85 15.05 33.27
CA TYR A 576 -21.77 14.85 32.30
C TYR A 576 -20.40 14.94 32.95
N LEU A 577 -19.44 14.30 32.31
CA LEU A 577 -18.09 14.11 32.81
C LEU A 577 -17.12 15.13 32.22
N ILE A 578 -16.38 15.85 33.07
CA ILE A 578 -15.30 16.76 32.70
C ILE A 578 -14.02 16.44 33.47
N HIS A 579 -12.88 16.93 33.00
CA HIS A 579 -11.64 16.89 33.77
C HIS A 579 -11.26 18.30 34.22
N VAL A 580 -10.91 18.43 35.50
CA VAL A 580 -10.47 19.68 36.12
C VAL A 580 -9.00 19.54 36.50
N GLN A 581 -8.19 20.55 36.20
CA GLN A 581 -6.77 20.52 36.56
C GLN A 581 -6.60 20.72 38.07
N THR A 582 -6.06 19.71 38.76
CA THR A 582 -5.86 19.70 40.22
C THR A 582 -4.49 20.24 40.64
N GLN A 583 -3.46 20.11 39.79
CA GLN A 583 -2.11 20.62 40.06
C GLN A 583 -1.57 21.41 38.88
N HIS A 584 -1.06 22.61 39.17
CA HIS A 584 -0.40 23.49 38.22
C HIS A 584 1.12 23.26 38.27
N GLY A 585 1.74 23.02 37.12
CA GLY A 585 3.18 22.79 37.00
C GLY A 585 3.71 23.32 35.67
N ASP A 586 4.96 23.78 35.68
CA ASP A 586 5.63 24.41 34.52
C ASP A 586 5.90 23.42 33.37
N THR A 587 5.97 22.12 33.68
CA THR A 587 6.19 21.04 32.72
C THR A 587 5.00 20.07 32.68
N PRO A 588 4.64 19.46 31.51
CA PRO A 588 3.45 18.61 31.37
C PRO A 588 3.35 17.45 32.36
N ASP A 589 4.49 16.84 32.72
CA ASP A 589 4.64 15.74 33.69
C ASP A 589 4.26 16.10 35.13
N LYS A 590 4.21 17.40 35.46
CA LYS A 590 3.83 17.92 36.78
C LYS A 590 2.38 18.38 36.86
N ARG A 591 1.63 18.31 35.76
CA ARG A 591 0.21 18.64 35.73
C ARG A 591 -0.61 17.37 36.00
N THR A 592 -1.62 17.51 36.84
CA THR A 592 -2.58 16.44 37.12
C THR A 592 -3.99 16.95 36.93
N TRP A 593 -4.86 16.05 36.49
CA TRP A 593 -6.27 16.30 36.27
C TRP A 593 -7.11 15.28 37.02
N GLU A 594 -8.22 15.73 37.58
CA GLU A 594 -9.23 14.88 38.20
C GLU A 594 -10.49 14.86 37.35
N TRP A 595 -11.11 13.68 37.23
CA TRP A 595 -12.45 13.57 36.66
C TRP A 595 -13.50 14.10 37.66
N VAL A 596 -14.35 15.02 37.20
CA VAL A 596 -15.43 15.64 37.97
C VAL A 596 -16.72 15.51 37.17
N VAL A 597 -17.80 15.17 37.87
CA VAL A 597 -19.14 15.12 37.28
C VAL A 597 -19.88 16.41 37.61
N HIS A 598 -20.44 17.05 36.59
CA HIS A 598 -21.39 18.15 36.74
C HIS A 598 -22.79 17.64 36.43
N ALA A 599 -23.77 18.00 37.25
CA ALA A 599 -25.14 17.60 37.05
C ALA A 599 -26.17 18.69 37.36
N PHE A 600 -27.33 18.58 36.73
CA PHE A 600 -28.42 19.56 36.72
C PHE A 600 -29.78 18.84 36.80
N GLY A 601 -30.80 19.55 37.29
CA GLY A 601 -32.16 19.02 37.43
C GLY A 601 -32.41 18.26 38.74
N GLN A 602 -33.66 17.84 38.97
CA GLN A 602 -34.06 17.19 40.23
C GLN A 602 -33.35 15.85 40.46
N GLN A 603 -33.07 15.09 39.38
CA GLN A 603 -32.32 13.83 39.45
C GLN A 603 -30.80 14.07 39.39
N GLY A 604 -30.35 15.32 39.26
CA GLY A 604 -28.94 15.69 39.10
C GLY A 604 -28.00 15.05 40.13
N PRO A 605 -28.27 15.13 41.45
CA PRO A 605 -27.42 14.50 42.47
C PRO A 605 -27.30 12.97 42.32
N GLN A 606 -28.40 12.29 41.99
CA GLN A 606 -28.41 10.85 41.78
C GLN A 606 -27.61 10.46 40.51
N LEU A 607 -27.84 11.17 39.40
CA LEU A 607 -27.11 10.96 38.16
C LEU A 607 -25.60 11.26 38.32
N ALA A 608 -25.25 12.29 39.10
CA ALA A 608 -23.86 12.63 39.36
C ALA A 608 -23.12 11.49 40.08
N GLU A 609 -23.72 10.93 41.13
CA GLU A 609 -23.13 9.79 41.84
C GLU A 609 -23.11 8.53 40.99
N GLN A 610 -24.12 8.29 40.13
CA GLN A 610 -24.11 7.17 39.20
C GLN A 610 -22.93 7.24 38.21
N LEU A 611 -22.71 8.40 37.60
CA LEU A 611 -21.60 8.62 36.67
C LEU A 611 -20.25 8.58 37.41
N ALA A 612 -20.16 9.17 38.61
CA ALA A 612 -18.94 9.12 39.43
C ALA A 612 -18.61 7.69 39.89
N ALA A 613 -19.61 6.91 40.30
CA ALA A 613 -19.45 5.50 40.65
C ALA A 613 -18.99 4.66 39.45
N THR A 614 -19.45 5.00 38.24
CA THR A 614 -19.00 4.37 36.99
C THR A 614 -17.51 4.62 36.75
N VAL A 615 -17.06 5.87 36.88
CA VAL A 615 -15.64 6.24 36.76
C VAL A 615 -14.79 5.53 37.83
N ARG A 616 -15.25 5.51 39.09
CA ARG A 616 -14.55 4.82 40.19
C ARG A 616 -14.47 3.31 39.94
N THR A 617 -15.50 2.70 39.37
CA THR A 617 -15.53 1.26 39.05
C THR A 617 -14.61 0.93 37.88
N TRP A 618 -14.64 1.73 36.81
CA TRP A 618 -13.67 1.64 35.73
C TRP A 618 -12.23 1.74 36.25
N ASN A 619 -11.94 2.70 37.12
CA ASN A 619 -10.61 2.89 37.69
C ASN A 619 -10.13 1.68 38.51
N ARG A 620 -11.04 0.98 39.21
CA ARG A 620 -10.68 -0.21 40.01
C ARG A 620 -10.51 -1.48 39.17
N ASN A 621 -11.36 -1.66 38.16
CA ASN A 621 -11.50 -2.96 37.51
C ASN A 621 -10.96 -3.01 36.07
N VAL A 622 -10.91 -1.87 35.37
CA VAL A 622 -10.64 -1.81 33.92
C VAL A 622 -9.36 -1.03 33.60
N ARG A 623 -9.09 0.04 34.34
CA ARG A 623 -7.88 0.86 34.17
C ARG A 623 -6.63 0.05 34.50
N SER A 624 -5.63 0.11 33.63
CA SER A 624 -4.29 -0.45 33.84
C SER A 624 -3.25 0.66 34.01
N ASP A 625 -2.13 0.33 34.66
CA ASP A 625 -1.05 1.28 34.97
C ASP A 625 -0.28 1.78 33.74
N ASP A 626 -0.32 1.02 32.63
CA ASP A 626 0.27 1.39 31.34
C ASP A 626 -0.57 2.40 30.53
N GLY A 627 -1.76 2.77 31.04
CA GLY A 627 -2.65 3.75 30.45
C GLY A 627 -3.50 3.25 29.28
N ASN A 628 -3.34 2.00 28.81
CA ASN A 628 -4.14 1.48 27.70
C ASN A 628 -5.50 0.90 28.14
N GLY A 629 -5.68 0.57 29.42
CA GLY A 629 -6.88 -0.11 29.92
C GLY A 629 -7.01 -1.54 29.38
N THR A 630 -7.76 -2.39 30.07
CA THR A 630 -8.14 -3.70 29.54
C THR A 630 -9.36 -3.55 28.63
N ASP A 631 -9.23 -3.90 27.36
CA ASP A 631 -10.37 -3.94 26.43
C ASP A 631 -11.41 -4.98 26.88
N PRO A 632 -12.71 -4.76 26.61
CA PRO A 632 -13.74 -5.73 26.94
C PRO A 632 -13.65 -6.96 26.04
N ALA A 633 -14.01 -8.13 26.57
CA ALA A 633 -14.41 -9.20 25.67
C ALA A 633 -15.72 -8.79 24.98
N LEU A 634 -15.73 -8.83 23.66
CA LEU A 634 -16.85 -8.40 22.83
C LEU A 634 -17.25 -9.51 21.87
N THR A 635 -18.54 -9.82 21.84
CA THR A 635 -19.14 -10.72 20.85
C THR A 635 -20.25 -10.03 20.08
N ILE A 636 -20.34 -10.31 18.78
CA ILE A 636 -21.38 -9.78 17.89
C ILE A 636 -22.26 -10.92 17.44
N HIS A 637 -23.57 -10.79 17.68
CA HIS A 637 -24.59 -11.78 17.35
C HIS A 637 -25.54 -11.23 16.27
N PRO A 638 -26.20 -12.09 15.48
CA PRO A 638 -27.29 -11.66 14.60
C PRO A 638 -28.38 -10.90 15.37
N ALA A 639 -28.99 -9.86 14.77
CA ALA A 639 -30.05 -9.05 15.40
C ALA A 639 -31.19 -9.87 16.01
N GLY A 640 -31.57 -10.99 15.37
CA GLY A 640 -32.65 -11.86 15.83
C GLY A 640 -32.28 -12.85 16.95
N THR A 641 -31.07 -12.79 17.52
CA THR A 641 -30.63 -13.71 18.56
C THR A 641 -31.41 -13.47 19.86
N PRO A 642 -32.16 -14.44 20.42
CA PRO A 642 -32.89 -14.25 21.67
C PRO A 642 -31.97 -14.00 22.88
N ASP A 643 -32.42 -13.22 23.86
CA ASP A 643 -31.64 -12.88 25.08
C ASP A 643 -31.07 -14.11 25.79
N ARG A 644 -31.85 -15.19 25.87
CA ARG A 644 -31.44 -16.46 26.51
C ARG A 644 -30.25 -17.16 25.84
N LEU A 645 -29.89 -16.78 24.61
CA LEU A 645 -28.76 -17.31 23.87
C LEU A 645 -27.55 -16.36 23.89
N LEU A 646 -27.71 -15.13 24.39
CA LEU A 646 -26.61 -14.20 24.55
C LEU A 646 -25.77 -14.58 25.78
N PRO A 647 -24.44 -14.39 25.73
CA PRO A 647 -23.61 -14.52 26.91
C PRO A 647 -23.95 -13.43 27.94
N ALA A 648 -23.60 -13.66 29.20
CA ALA A 648 -23.71 -12.65 30.25
C ALA A 648 -22.86 -11.41 29.89
N GLY A 649 -23.44 -10.21 29.97
CA GLY A 649 -22.74 -8.96 29.72
C GLY A 649 -23.69 -7.78 29.52
N ASP A 650 -23.12 -6.62 29.24
CA ASP A 650 -23.86 -5.42 28.84
C ASP A 650 -24.18 -5.51 27.34
N VAL A 651 -25.48 -5.51 26.99
CA VAL A 651 -25.95 -5.69 25.61
C VAL A 651 -26.24 -4.34 24.97
N LEU A 652 -25.71 -4.12 23.76
CA LEU A 652 -26.02 -2.99 22.91
C LEU A 652 -26.67 -3.49 21.62
N ASP A 653 -27.95 -3.18 21.45
CA ASP A 653 -28.72 -3.56 20.28
C ASP A 653 -28.59 -2.54 19.16
N LYS A 654 -28.17 -3.02 17.99
CA LYS A 654 -28.20 -2.28 16.73
C LYS A 654 -29.15 -2.96 15.75
N PRO A 655 -29.62 -2.26 14.70
CA PRO A 655 -30.60 -2.80 13.77
C PRO A 655 -30.21 -4.15 13.14
N ARG A 656 -28.92 -4.41 12.91
CA ARG A 656 -28.44 -5.63 12.22
C ARG A 656 -27.65 -6.58 13.09
N CYS A 657 -27.24 -6.15 14.28
CA CYS A 657 -26.51 -7.00 15.21
C CYS A 657 -26.75 -6.64 16.67
N ARG A 658 -26.44 -7.60 17.55
CA ARG A 658 -26.43 -7.40 19.01
C ARG A 658 -25.00 -7.52 19.49
N LEU A 659 -24.48 -6.49 20.15
CA LEU A 659 -23.14 -6.47 20.72
C LEU A 659 -23.23 -6.83 22.19
N VAL A 660 -22.41 -7.75 22.67
CA VAL A 660 -22.34 -8.11 24.09
C VAL A 660 -20.96 -7.81 24.62
N PHE A 661 -20.88 -6.86 25.55
CA PHE A 661 -19.66 -6.42 26.21
C PHE A 661 -19.52 -7.10 27.57
N GLN A 662 -18.38 -7.73 27.80
CA GLN A 662 -18.03 -8.37 29.06
C GLN A 662 -16.85 -7.61 29.68
N TRP A 663 -17.17 -6.67 30.57
CA TRP A 663 -16.18 -5.88 31.26
C TRP A 663 -15.67 -6.59 32.52
N PRO A 664 -14.37 -6.48 32.85
CA PRO A 664 -13.83 -6.97 34.12
C PRO A 664 -14.65 -6.48 35.32
N GLY A 665 -15.08 -7.42 36.18
CA GLY A 665 -15.87 -7.13 37.37
C GLY A 665 -17.37 -6.87 37.11
N ARG A 666 -17.87 -7.10 35.89
CA ARG A 666 -19.29 -7.01 35.50
C ARG A 666 -19.81 -8.33 34.90
N ASN A 667 -19.69 -9.42 35.65
CA ASN A 667 -19.92 -10.79 35.14
C ASN A 667 -21.36 -11.32 35.36
N GLY A 668 -22.33 -10.45 35.73
CA GLY A 668 -23.72 -10.86 35.96
C GLY A 668 -24.57 -10.78 34.69
N HIS A 669 -25.56 -11.66 34.54
CA HIS A 669 -26.63 -11.44 33.55
C HIS A 669 -27.43 -10.21 33.98
N LEU A 670 -27.53 -9.19 33.14
CA LEU A 670 -28.49 -8.11 33.37
C LEU A 670 -29.91 -8.72 33.34
N PRO A 671 -30.81 -8.35 34.26
CA PRO A 671 -32.20 -8.75 34.15
C PRO A 671 -32.77 -8.20 32.84
N ALA A 672 -33.51 -9.04 32.10
CA ALA A 672 -34.16 -8.65 30.85
C ALA A 672 -34.97 -7.36 31.04
N SER A 673 -34.99 -6.49 30.04
CA SER A 673 -35.80 -5.28 30.04
C SER A 673 -37.27 -5.65 30.25
N VAL A 674 -37.89 -5.04 31.26
CA VAL A 674 -39.30 -5.23 31.62
C VAL A 674 -40.16 -4.48 30.60
N GLU A 675 -40.18 -4.92 29.34
CA GLU A 675 -41.15 -4.46 28.32
C GLU A 675 -41.72 -5.62 27.48
N SER A 676 -41.32 -6.86 27.73
CA SER A 676 -41.86 -8.04 27.04
C SER A 676 -42.76 -8.94 27.90
N ALA A 677 -42.93 -8.64 29.19
CA ALA A 677 -43.79 -9.43 30.08
C ALA A 677 -45.29 -9.10 29.94
N GLU A 678 -45.66 -7.88 29.52
CA GLU A 678 -47.08 -7.49 29.42
C GLU A 678 -47.77 -7.97 28.13
N ALA A 679 -47.01 -8.31 27.08
CA ALA A 679 -47.56 -8.86 25.84
C ALA A 679 -47.91 -10.37 25.93
N ALA A 680 -47.40 -11.08 26.94
CA ALA A 680 -47.69 -12.50 27.14
C ALA A 680 -48.94 -12.75 28.03
N THR A 681 -49.36 -11.76 28.81
CA THR A 681 -50.57 -11.86 29.66
C THR A 681 -51.85 -11.41 28.99
N SER A 682 -51.81 -10.67 27.87
CA SER A 682 -53.02 -10.26 27.14
C SER A 682 -53.52 -11.29 26.11
N ALA A 683 -52.76 -12.35 25.84
CA ALA A 683 -53.14 -13.42 24.90
C ALA A 683 -53.87 -14.61 25.56
N VAL A 684 -54.21 -14.54 26.86
CA VAL A 684 -54.87 -15.63 27.61
C VAL A 684 -56.30 -15.25 28.06
N GLU A 685 -56.76 -14.02 27.85
CA GLU A 685 -58.11 -13.58 28.26
C GLU A 685 -59.14 -13.37 27.14
N ASP A 686 -58.82 -13.64 25.88
CA ASP A 686 -59.83 -13.82 24.83
C ASP A 686 -59.77 -15.26 24.27
N SER A 687 -60.50 -16.15 24.94
CA SER A 687 -60.90 -17.50 24.47
C SER A 687 -62.42 -17.61 24.51
#